data_AF-A0A2N2PI85-F1
#
_entry.id   AF-A0A2N2PI85-F1
#
_cell.length_a   1.000
_cell.length_b   1.000
_cell.length_c   1.000
_cell.angle_alpha   90.00
_cell.angle_beta   90.00
_cell.angle_gamma   90.00
#
_symmetry.space_group_name_H-M   'P 1'
#
loop_
_entity.id
_entity.type
_entity.pdbx_description
1 polymer ?
#
loop_
_entity_poly.entity_id
_entity_poly.type
_entity_poly.pdbx_seq_one_letter_code
_entity_poly.pdbx_strand_id
1 'polypeptide(L)'
;MFSLARSIRQILVAAFVLVLWAPASPAHSADKTTSTVPLPPMVGLYYSAEELTATRAMINAQPWRAGMRDYMTAKADEWMALSDDEIRSLLPKPGSLFSYGQNGCPKCKARWKPFGAETCSLDRPGKTICPKCETVFPDPDPASPYHDTGKGVMIDGKRYYLTAVWNAFVVNSMYSAQGPDGTGSSVLALSYALTGNEAYARKAIVMMDALATLQPSTRGPRDFDYDEDQTKDKGRFHLLTSIVHRAQAPMARNIDLVGNHPMMQTDSPTNPGTKIGENIRLGLFEDYLWNNFDVREGRLSTLHNHEADSVRGMIATGLLFGNADYIRWGIASLDALLENTVDRDGMYYETSMGYTIFTRSVFLDMAEMLANYRPEKYAGYPGDFPPARNFMDHPKLQKLIVDNTDMNFTGRRVSLGNSHGDNAIITKPAASFNITQFLEIARLGFYTTDKALKKRTDAMLQAGADPAPPKAPVAPWWWLMKNPNPIPKKTGNPDEFNMFGDGRFFSTKGMAGFQFGDWPDKRGIIVRGGPNLPHAQDDNLGLNLFDLGRELCAELGYGTFDTPLHKGWSTRAVAHCIVTVDGDAAMDGYFKKTPGSNWRSFLNGDVVKYMDADGRLQFDPEKLPVEKFRRRIVTVVVDEANSYYIDLFDVKGGSFRDYSFHAPWNDKLLTAALTMEGIDPKPVKGAWTAAGLSPEFRDASWNAPGRSWGERVGNAETITPVDPPDDAGGYGWMPPGRGYGFLYNLRGAKTAKPWSATWALEGSDDAHLRVGFFPTNEMGAYAANAPDLLGAHLYNFILARDEGSSESRFLTVIEPYRKQRTVRRIEVLRNDKRGPVALKIELTNGATDLLLLGENAGTEEVLKVSNKKSVSAAAEMAFVRFDSNGDPVHASMMRGRKLAVDGVELLKTPATPSTNVASVDLAKGTFKTGKVDLPGKVSKPDATDGELAGSPGWLLEKTHIQGGIAKTFCPEVVLSGEGYPVDVTMEIDGSESGGNITLSKDGTITVDAKSVALQQFRVDTVSDDGLTSLTIPLPLAYVHSKSTHALDGHHIADSEGKLVGRITATPHILAIRTTPETLLEKDKLYWVMDFVEGHRVDFPLAATWDLFGQAGNDGP
;
A
#
# COMPACT_ATOMS: atom_id res chain seq x y z
N MET A 1 50.04 -18.00 -27.21
CA MET A 1 50.37 -16.63 -27.69
C MET A 1 49.23 -15.60 -27.58
N PHE A 2 48.00 -15.96 -27.15
CA PHE A 2 46.93 -14.97 -26.86
C PHE A 2 46.80 -14.55 -25.38
N SER A 3 47.73 -14.97 -24.51
CA SER A 3 47.76 -14.64 -23.08
C SER A 3 48.75 -13.52 -22.72
N LEU A 4 49.57 -13.04 -23.68
CA LEU A 4 50.62 -12.05 -23.43
C LEU A 4 50.22 -10.61 -23.87
N ALA A 5 49.13 -10.46 -24.63
CA ALA A 5 48.66 -9.15 -25.12
C ALA A 5 47.71 -8.42 -24.15
N ARG A 6 47.18 -9.10 -23.12
CA ARG A 6 46.29 -8.48 -22.11
C ARG A 6 47.04 -7.75 -21.00
N SER A 7 48.27 -8.17 -20.69
CA SER A 7 49.08 -7.56 -19.62
C SER A 7 49.82 -6.28 -20.04
N ILE A 8 49.99 -6.03 -21.35
CA ILE A 8 50.68 -4.82 -21.86
C ILE A 8 49.72 -3.61 -21.96
N ARG A 9 48.41 -3.83 -22.10
CA ARG A 9 47.40 -2.75 -22.04
C ARG A 9 47.11 -2.25 -20.62
N GLN A 10 47.32 -3.07 -19.60
CA GLN A 10 47.14 -2.65 -18.20
C GLN A 10 48.33 -1.84 -17.66
N ILE A 11 49.53 -1.98 -18.25
CA ILE A 11 50.72 -1.23 -17.83
C ILE A 11 50.83 0.13 -18.53
N LEU A 12 50.27 0.30 -19.73
CA LEU A 12 50.25 1.60 -20.43
C LEU A 12 49.11 2.55 -19.99
N VAL A 13 48.05 2.04 -19.37
CA VAL A 13 46.98 2.88 -18.77
C VAL A 13 47.39 3.45 -17.40
N ALA A 14 48.34 2.81 -16.71
CA ALA A 14 48.88 3.29 -15.43
C ALA A 14 49.93 4.41 -15.59
N ALA A 15 50.47 4.63 -16.79
CA ALA A 15 51.54 5.62 -17.04
C ALA A 15 51.06 6.95 -17.65
N PHE A 16 49.78 7.10 -17.98
CA PHE A 16 49.22 8.38 -18.47
C PHE A 16 48.36 9.13 -17.44
N VAL A 17 48.39 8.71 -16.17
CA VAL A 17 47.68 9.37 -15.05
C VAL A 17 48.62 10.22 -14.17
N LEU A 18 49.91 10.38 -14.54
CA LEU A 18 50.90 11.01 -13.65
C LEU A 18 51.56 12.32 -14.12
N VAL A 19 51.17 12.92 -15.26
CA VAL A 19 51.67 14.25 -15.62
C VAL A 19 50.58 15.09 -16.29
N LEU A 20 49.65 15.63 -15.49
CA LEU A 20 49.03 16.95 -15.68
C LEU A 20 48.62 17.49 -14.29
N TRP A 21 49.56 17.48 -13.35
CA TRP A 21 49.55 18.40 -12.21
C TRP A 21 50.35 19.64 -12.63
N ALA A 22 49.77 20.45 -13.51
CA ALA A 22 50.03 21.88 -13.41
C ALA A 22 49.21 22.36 -12.20
N PRO A 23 49.75 23.20 -11.30
CA PRO A 23 48.96 23.72 -10.21
C PRO A 23 47.79 24.48 -10.82
N ALA A 24 46.59 23.92 -10.70
CA ALA A 24 45.39 24.71 -10.82
C ALA A 24 45.57 25.87 -9.84
N SER A 25 45.47 27.10 -10.33
CA SER A 25 45.30 28.27 -9.48
C SER A 25 44.34 27.93 -8.35
N PRO A 26 44.60 28.32 -7.09
CA PRO A 26 43.81 27.85 -5.97
C PRO A 26 42.36 28.28 -6.21
N ALA A 27 41.52 27.30 -6.57
CA ALA A 27 40.08 27.41 -6.40
C ALA A 27 39.89 27.79 -4.94
N HIS A 28 39.12 28.86 -4.69
CA HIS A 28 38.87 29.40 -3.37
C HIS A 28 38.70 28.26 -2.37
N SER A 29 39.66 28.08 -1.46
CA SER A 29 39.44 27.24 -0.29
C SER A 29 38.39 27.96 0.53
N ALA A 30 37.12 27.68 0.27
CA ALA A 30 36.04 28.09 1.15
C ALA A 30 36.44 27.63 2.56
N ASP A 31 36.56 28.59 3.46
CA ASP A 31 37.00 28.34 4.83
C ASP A 31 36.07 27.29 5.45
N LYS A 32 36.59 26.08 5.69
CA LYS A 32 35.79 24.95 6.20
C LYS A 32 35.48 25.09 7.70
N THR A 33 35.90 26.19 8.32
CA THR A 33 35.53 26.56 9.68
C THR A 33 34.06 26.96 9.74
N THR A 34 33.32 26.42 10.72
CA THR A 34 31.94 26.85 10.94
C THR A 34 31.90 28.21 11.63
N SER A 35 31.12 29.15 11.09
CA SER A 35 30.85 30.43 11.75
C SER A 35 30.13 30.24 13.09
N THR A 36 30.49 31.07 14.08
CA THR A 36 29.78 31.17 15.36
C THR A 36 28.65 32.20 15.33
N VAL A 37 28.47 32.92 14.21
CA VAL A 37 27.37 33.89 14.05
C VAL A 37 26.05 33.12 13.94
N PRO A 38 25.04 33.45 14.75
CA PRO A 38 23.71 32.85 14.63
C PRO A 38 23.15 33.06 13.22
N LEU A 39 22.57 32.01 12.65
CA LEU A 39 21.82 32.10 11.40
C LEU A 39 20.32 32.15 11.73
N PRO A 40 19.67 33.33 11.66
CA PRO A 40 18.23 33.41 11.84
C PRO A 40 17.52 32.95 10.56
N PRO A 41 16.78 31.83 10.58
CA PRO A 41 15.88 31.48 9.48
C PRO A 41 14.77 32.53 9.34
N MET A 42 14.12 32.58 8.18
CA MET A 42 13.12 33.58 7.85
C MET A 42 11.93 33.53 8.82
N VAL A 43 11.33 32.36 8.98
CA VAL A 43 10.24 32.11 9.93
C VAL A 43 10.55 30.93 10.86
N GLY A 44 11.56 30.13 10.53
CA GLY A 44 11.92 28.92 11.25
C GLY A 44 10.91 27.80 11.01
N LEU A 45 10.65 27.55 9.73
CA LEU A 45 9.67 26.59 9.22
C LEU A 45 10.03 25.16 9.63
N TYR A 46 11.29 24.80 9.40
CA TYR A 46 11.84 23.53 9.85
C TYR A 46 12.81 23.74 10.99
N TYR A 47 13.76 24.67 10.93
CA TYR A 47 14.80 24.82 11.96
C TYR A 47 14.70 26.16 12.66
N SER A 48 15.13 26.26 13.92
CA SER A 48 15.30 27.51 14.65
C SER A 48 16.75 27.99 14.62
N ALA A 49 16.98 29.27 14.91
CA ALA A 49 18.32 29.84 15.02
C ALA A 49 19.18 29.13 16.08
N GLU A 50 18.54 28.71 17.19
CA GLU A 50 19.18 27.99 18.29
C GLU A 50 19.64 26.59 17.85
N GLU A 51 18.77 25.84 17.17
CA GLU A 51 19.10 24.50 16.64
C GLU A 51 20.23 24.55 15.61
N LEU A 52 20.22 25.54 14.70
CA LEU A 52 21.28 25.72 13.72
C LEU A 52 22.62 26.08 14.38
N THR A 53 22.60 26.93 15.40
CA THR A 53 23.79 27.31 16.18
C THR A 53 24.34 26.09 16.93
N ALA A 54 23.47 25.33 17.59
CA ALA A 54 23.85 24.09 18.25
C ALA A 54 24.42 23.07 17.26
N THR A 55 23.83 22.96 16.07
CA THR A 55 24.31 22.07 15.00
C THR A 55 25.74 22.41 14.58
N ARG A 56 26.05 23.68 14.36
CA ARG A 56 27.42 24.13 14.04
C ARG A 56 28.41 23.82 15.15
N ALA A 57 28.02 24.03 16.41
CA ALA A 57 28.86 23.67 17.55
C ALA A 57 29.15 22.15 17.61
N MET A 58 28.13 21.32 17.37
CA MET A 58 28.29 19.86 17.39
C MET A 58 29.11 19.32 16.22
N ILE A 59 29.05 19.97 15.04
CA ILE A 59 29.90 19.62 13.90
C ILE A 59 31.37 19.68 14.28
N ASN A 60 31.78 20.68 15.07
CA ASN A 60 33.15 20.80 15.54
C ASN A 60 33.51 19.75 16.61
N ALA A 61 32.52 19.24 17.34
CA ALA A 61 32.71 18.28 18.42
C ALA A 61 32.63 16.80 17.98
N GLN A 62 31.99 16.50 16.85
CA GLN A 62 31.67 15.14 16.43
C GLN A 62 32.17 14.83 15.01
N PRO A 63 33.18 13.93 14.83
CA PRO A 63 33.78 13.66 13.53
C PRO A 63 32.80 13.23 12.43
N TRP A 64 31.77 12.46 12.77
CA TRP A 64 30.77 12.01 11.79
C TRP A 64 29.93 13.18 11.25
N ARG A 65 29.62 14.19 12.09
CA ARG A 65 28.91 15.41 11.67
C ARG A 65 29.77 16.28 10.77
N ALA A 66 31.07 16.39 11.09
CA ALA A 66 32.04 17.05 10.22
C ALA A 66 32.13 16.37 8.85
N GLY A 67 32.18 15.03 8.80
CA GLY A 67 32.16 14.29 7.54
C GLY A 67 30.91 14.54 6.70
N MET A 68 29.73 14.67 7.33
CA MET A 68 28.48 15.02 6.63
C MET A 68 28.48 16.45 6.08
N ARG A 69 28.96 17.43 6.86
CA ARG A 69 29.19 18.79 6.36
C ARG A 69 30.12 18.77 5.16
N ASP A 70 31.25 18.09 5.27
CA ASP A 70 32.27 18.06 4.22
C ASP A 70 31.73 17.47 2.92
N TYR A 71 30.91 16.41 3.01
CA TYR A 71 30.19 15.86 1.87
C TYR A 71 29.26 16.89 1.21
N MET A 72 28.45 17.58 2.02
CA MET A 72 27.50 18.59 1.52
C MET A 72 28.23 19.77 0.85
N THR A 73 29.29 20.27 1.49
CA THR A 73 30.09 21.37 0.93
C THR A 73 30.81 20.95 -0.34
N ALA A 74 31.29 19.71 -0.45
CA ALA A 74 31.91 19.24 -1.69
C ALA A 74 30.90 19.25 -2.86
N LYS A 75 29.64 18.88 -2.61
CA LYS A 75 28.57 18.98 -3.61
C LYS A 75 28.16 20.41 -3.92
N ALA A 76 28.18 21.30 -2.92
CA ALA A 76 27.99 22.72 -3.15
C ALA A 76 29.13 23.34 -3.96
N ASP A 77 30.38 22.91 -3.73
CA ASP A 77 31.57 23.43 -4.41
C ASP A 77 31.57 23.10 -5.91
N GLU A 78 30.98 21.98 -6.32
CA GLU A 78 30.72 21.66 -7.74
C GLU A 78 29.88 22.77 -8.42
N TRP A 79 28.90 23.34 -7.72
CA TRP A 79 28.09 24.46 -8.22
C TRP A 79 28.77 25.82 -8.04
N MET A 80 29.60 25.99 -7.01
CA MET A 80 30.39 27.21 -6.80
C MET A 80 31.45 27.41 -7.88
N ALA A 81 31.93 26.32 -8.50
CA ALA A 81 32.88 26.38 -9.60
C ALA A 81 32.29 27.05 -10.86
N LEU A 82 30.96 27.08 -10.99
CA LEU A 82 30.26 27.77 -12.07
C LEU A 82 29.98 29.23 -11.71
N SER A 83 30.23 30.13 -12.65
CA SER A 83 29.80 31.53 -12.55
C SER A 83 28.27 31.65 -12.55
N ASP A 84 27.77 32.78 -12.08
CA ASP A 84 26.32 33.04 -12.05
C ASP A 84 25.71 33.02 -13.45
N ASP A 85 26.44 33.52 -14.45
CA ASP A 85 26.00 33.53 -15.85
C ASP A 85 26.03 32.13 -16.47
N GLU A 86 27.01 31.29 -16.11
CA GLU A 86 27.03 29.88 -16.52
C GLU A 86 25.80 29.14 -15.99
N ILE A 87 25.45 29.30 -14.71
CA ILE A 87 24.25 28.69 -14.12
C ILE A 87 22.98 29.14 -14.86
N ARG A 88 22.83 30.44 -15.14
CA ARG A 88 21.69 30.95 -15.91
C ARG A 88 21.66 30.40 -17.34
N SER A 89 22.83 30.25 -17.98
CA SER A 89 22.94 29.76 -19.36
C SER A 89 22.64 28.27 -19.51
N LEU A 90 22.78 27.48 -18.43
CA LEU A 90 22.43 26.06 -18.39
C LEU A 90 20.92 25.84 -18.47
N LEU A 91 20.13 26.77 -17.94
CA LEU A 91 18.67 26.66 -17.95
C LEU A 91 18.10 26.82 -19.37
N PRO A 92 17.03 26.08 -19.70
CA PRO A 92 16.40 26.21 -21.00
C PRO A 92 15.69 27.55 -21.15
N LYS A 93 15.40 27.93 -22.39
CA LYS A 93 14.68 29.17 -22.69
C LYS A 93 13.22 29.10 -22.19
N PRO A 94 12.57 30.23 -21.88
CA PRO A 94 11.15 30.27 -21.56
C PRO A 94 10.28 29.56 -22.62
N GLY A 95 9.26 28.81 -22.19
CA GLY A 95 8.39 28.03 -23.08
C GLY A 95 8.97 26.69 -23.57
N SER A 96 10.14 26.30 -23.09
CA SER A 96 10.74 24.99 -23.41
C SER A 96 9.94 23.83 -22.83
N LEU A 97 9.97 22.69 -23.53
CA LEU A 97 9.34 21.45 -23.09
C LEU A 97 10.28 20.64 -22.20
N PHE A 98 9.70 19.77 -21.39
CA PHE A 98 10.41 18.87 -20.48
C PHE A 98 9.98 17.42 -20.74
N SER A 99 10.89 16.47 -20.55
CA SER A 99 10.58 15.05 -20.72
C SER A 99 11.42 14.14 -19.84
N TYR A 100 10.83 13.05 -19.38
CA TYR A 100 11.47 12.02 -18.55
C TYR A 100 12.34 11.12 -19.43
N GLY A 101 12.04 11.03 -20.73
CA GLY A 101 12.74 10.17 -21.67
C GLY A 101 12.21 8.74 -21.67
N GLN A 102 10.93 8.53 -21.31
CA GLN A 102 10.36 7.19 -21.11
C GLN A 102 10.46 6.29 -22.36
N ASN A 103 10.39 6.91 -23.54
CA ASN A 103 10.48 6.19 -24.81
C ASN A 103 11.87 5.63 -25.11
N GLY A 104 12.90 6.08 -24.37
CA GLY A 104 14.28 5.65 -24.53
C GLY A 104 14.93 6.16 -25.82
N CYS A 105 15.94 5.43 -26.29
CA CYS A 105 16.71 5.79 -27.46
C CYS A 105 15.95 5.50 -28.76
N PRO A 106 15.69 6.48 -29.64
CA PRO A 106 14.98 6.23 -30.90
C PRO A 106 15.77 5.34 -31.87
N LYS A 107 17.10 5.29 -31.77
CA LYS A 107 17.98 4.55 -32.68
C LYS A 107 18.13 3.07 -32.32
N CYS A 108 18.52 2.77 -31.08
CA CYS A 108 18.78 1.39 -30.63
C CYS A 108 17.68 0.81 -29.72
N LYS A 109 16.61 1.58 -29.48
CA LYS A 109 15.45 1.25 -28.64
C LYS A 109 15.79 0.91 -27.18
N ALA A 110 17.02 1.21 -26.74
CA ALA A 110 17.44 1.05 -25.35
C ALA A 110 16.62 1.95 -24.43
N ARG A 111 16.32 1.45 -23.23
CA ARG A 111 15.72 2.26 -22.17
C ARG A 111 16.69 3.31 -21.67
N TRP A 112 16.13 4.45 -21.29
CA TRP A 112 16.85 5.48 -20.56
C TRP A 112 16.32 5.55 -19.14
N LYS A 113 17.19 5.94 -18.21
CA LYS A 113 16.74 6.29 -16.86
C LYS A 113 16.01 7.64 -16.92
N PRO A 114 15.01 7.85 -16.03
CA PRO A 114 14.26 9.10 -16.00
C PRO A 114 15.14 10.34 -15.82
N PHE A 115 14.63 11.49 -16.27
CA PHE A 115 15.23 12.82 -16.06
C PHE A 115 16.67 12.94 -16.56
N GLY A 116 17.00 12.22 -17.63
CA GLY A 116 18.33 12.27 -18.24
C GLY A 116 19.45 11.65 -17.40
N ALA A 117 19.12 10.88 -16.37
CA ALA A 117 20.13 10.15 -15.60
C ALA A 117 20.93 9.20 -16.52
N GLU A 118 22.26 9.23 -16.43
CA GLU A 118 23.24 8.52 -17.30
C GLU A 118 23.28 8.98 -18.76
N THR A 119 22.25 9.69 -19.24
CA THR A 119 22.18 10.20 -20.62
C THR A 119 22.55 11.67 -20.75
N CYS A 120 22.62 12.43 -19.67
CA CYS A 120 23.00 13.84 -19.65
C CYS A 120 24.13 14.10 -18.63
N SER A 121 24.91 15.16 -18.84
CA SER A 121 25.93 15.66 -17.90
C SER A 121 26.09 17.16 -18.08
N LEU A 122 26.37 17.89 -16.99
CA LEU A 122 26.64 19.34 -17.01
C LEU A 122 27.85 19.69 -17.89
N ASP A 123 28.81 18.78 -18.07
CA ASP A 123 29.99 18.98 -18.92
C ASP A 123 29.65 19.04 -20.43
N ARG A 124 28.43 18.64 -20.80
CA ARG A 124 27.96 18.62 -22.20
C ARG A 124 26.56 19.25 -22.32
N PRO A 125 26.46 20.58 -22.17
CA PRO A 125 25.18 21.27 -22.15
C PRO A 125 24.36 21.02 -23.41
N GLY A 126 23.06 20.76 -23.23
CA GLY A 126 22.12 20.57 -24.34
C GLY A 126 22.20 19.22 -25.05
N LYS A 127 22.99 18.26 -24.54
CA LYS A 127 23.21 16.97 -25.20
C LYS A 127 22.71 15.78 -24.36
N THR A 128 22.02 14.87 -25.03
CA THR A 128 21.57 13.58 -24.52
C THR A 128 22.33 12.48 -25.27
N ILE A 129 23.15 11.66 -24.60
CA ILE A 129 23.90 10.56 -25.22
C ILE A 129 23.34 9.23 -24.73
N CYS A 130 22.98 8.35 -25.65
CA CYS A 130 22.52 7.01 -25.28
C CYS A 130 23.67 6.17 -24.72
N PRO A 131 23.57 5.60 -23.51
CA PRO A 131 24.64 4.79 -22.93
C PRO A 131 24.88 3.46 -23.66
N LYS A 132 23.91 2.97 -24.45
CA LYS A 132 24.03 1.70 -25.18
C LYS A 132 24.68 1.84 -26.55
N CYS A 133 24.30 2.87 -27.32
CA CYS A 133 24.75 3.03 -28.72
C CYS A 133 25.52 4.33 -28.97
N GLU A 134 25.84 5.06 -27.89
CA GLU A 134 26.68 6.28 -27.86
C GLU A 134 26.23 7.40 -28.80
N THR A 135 25.00 7.31 -29.31
CA THR A 135 24.47 8.31 -30.23
C THR A 135 24.09 9.57 -29.47
N VAL A 136 24.49 10.71 -30.02
CA VAL A 136 24.29 12.04 -29.45
C VAL A 136 23.00 12.65 -30.01
N PHE A 137 22.16 13.17 -29.13
CA PHE A 137 20.91 13.83 -29.44
C PHE A 137 20.84 15.23 -28.83
N PRO A 138 20.06 16.16 -29.41
CA PRO A 138 19.55 16.07 -30.78
C PRO A 138 20.69 16.16 -31.81
N ASP A 139 20.45 15.60 -32.99
CA ASP A 139 21.36 15.74 -34.13
C ASP A 139 21.28 17.19 -34.67
N PRO A 140 22.41 17.91 -34.82
CA PRO A 140 22.38 19.26 -35.35
C PRO A 140 21.97 19.35 -36.82
N ASP A 141 22.10 18.27 -37.61
CA ASP A 141 21.72 18.26 -39.02
C ASP A 141 20.18 18.29 -39.17
N PRO A 142 19.59 19.35 -39.77
CA PRO A 142 18.14 19.42 -40.01
C PRO A 142 17.58 18.30 -40.88
N ALA A 143 18.41 17.61 -41.67
CA ALA A 143 18.02 16.46 -42.46
C ALA A 143 18.02 15.13 -41.67
N SER A 144 18.60 15.11 -40.47
CA SER A 144 18.64 13.92 -39.63
C SER A 144 17.26 13.61 -39.06
N PRO A 145 16.84 12.32 -39.04
CA PRO A 145 15.60 11.91 -38.38
C PRO A 145 15.63 12.12 -36.85
N TYR A 146 16.80 12.45 -36.29
CA TYR A 146 16.98 12.72 -34.86
C TYR A 146 17.17 14.21 -34.55
N HIS A 147 16.89 15.09 -35.51
CA HIS A 147 16.83 16.52 -35.29
C HIS A 147 15.58 16.88 -34.48
N ASP A 148 15.77 17.52 -33.32
CA ASP A 148 14.67 17.98 -32.47
C ASP A 148 14.81 19.49 -32.23
N THR A 149 13.83 20.24 -32.73
CA THR A 149 13.75 21.71 -32.59
C THR A 149 13.34 22.16 -31.18
N GLY A 150 13.15 21.23 -30.25
CA GLY A 150 12.64 21.45 -28.90
C GLY A 150 11.14 21.15 -28.75
N LYS A 151 10.49 20.68 -29.82
CA LYS A 151 9.07 20.29 -29.86
C LYS A 151 8.84 18.78 -29.96
N GLY A 152 9.93 18.00 -29.92
CA GLY A 152 9.95 16.56 -30.13
C GLY A 152 9.87 16.20 -31.60
N VAL A 153 10.35 14.99 -31.93
CA VAL A 153 10.41 14.45 -33.29
C VAL A 153 9.63 13.13 -33.40
N MET A 154 8.92 12.92 -34.51
CA MET A 154 8.19 11.68 -34.78
C MET A 154 9.12 10.67 -35.48
N ILE A 155 9.27 9.48 -34.89
CA ILE A 155 10.10 8.39 -35.41
C ILE A 155 9.33 7.09 -35.23
N ASP A 156 9.08 6.36 -36.32
CA ASP A 156 8.33 5.10 -36.33
C ASP A 156 6.95 5.23 -35.63
N GLY A 157 6.22 6.31 -35.88
CA GLY A 157 4.91 6.57 -35.27
C GLY A 157 4.95 6.97 -33.79
N LYS A 158 6.13 7.12 -33.18
CA LYS A 158 6.31 7.52 -31.78
C LYS A 158 7.00 8.87 -31.66
N ARG A 159 6.52 9.73 -30.76
CA ARG A 159 7.14 11.02 -30.47
C ARG A 159 8.31 10.86 -29.48
N TYR A 160 9.46 11.44 -29.79
CA TYR A 160 10.64 11.49 -28.91
C TYR A 160 11.00 12.94 -28.60
N TYR A 161 11.11 13.29 -27.32
CA TYR A 161 11.44 14.64 -26.85
C TYR A 161 12.92 14.74 -26.45
N LEU A 162 13.81 14.62 -27.42
CA LEU A 162 15.26 14.45 -27.22
C LEU A 162 15.91 15.64 -26.52
N THR A 163 15.52 16.86 -26.91
CA THR A 163 15.99 18.11 -26.28
C THR A 163 15.37 18.31 -24.89
N ALA A 164 14.12 17.89 -24.72
CA ALA A 164 13.40 18.06 -23.46
C ALA A 164 13.93 17.16 -22.32
N VAL A 165 14.61 16.06 -22.67
CA VAL A 165 15.32 15.20 -21.69
C VAL A 165 16.47 15.97 -21.03
N TRP A 166 17.25 16.74 -21.80
CA TRP A 166 18.27 17.63 -21.23
C TRP A 166 17.66 18.67 -20.31
N ASN A 167 16.55 19.30 -20.74
CA ASN A 167 15.86 20.31 -19.94
C ASN A 167 15.41 19.74 -18.60
N ALA A 168 14.87 18.52 -18.58
CA ALA A 168 14.52 17.82 -17.35
C ALA A 168 15.75 17.52 -16.49
N PHE A 169 16.85 17.02 -17.06
CA PHE A 169 18.09 16.75 -16.33
C PHE A 169 18.63 17.98 -15.61
N VAL A 170 18.80 19.10 -16.32
CA VAL A 170 19.44 20.29 -15.77
C VAL A 170 18.59 20.90 -14.65
N VAL A 171 17.27 20.98 -14.85
CA VAL A 171 16.37 21.47 -13.80
C VAL A 171 16.28 20.49 -12.65
N ASN A 172 16.17 19.18 -12.89
CA ASN A 172 16.16 18.16 -11.83
C ASN A 172 17.44 18.18 -10.99
N SER A 173 18.59 18.51 -11.60
CA SER A 173 19.86 18.67 -10.88
C SER A 173 19.89 19.92 -9.99
N MET A 174 19.10 20.96 -10.30
CA MET A 174 18.99 22.20 -9.52
C MET A 174 17.82 22.18 -8.52
N TYR A 175 16.70 21.54 -8.88
CA TYR A 175 15.42 21.53 -8.18
C TYR A 175 14.58 20.30 -8.57
N SER A 176 14.24 19.45 -7.59
CA SER A 176 13.53 18.20 -7.82
C SER A 176 12.61 17.85 -6.64
N ALA A 177 11.57 17.06 -6.93
CA ALA A 177 10.78 16.35 -5.93
C ALA A 177 11.35 14.97 -5.57
N GLN A 178 12.28 14.43 -6.36
CA GLN A 178 12.88 13.09 -6.17
C GLN A 178 14.36 13.24 -5.81
N GLY A 179 14.71 12.86 -4.57
CA GLY A 179 16.05 13.13 -4.02
C GLY A 179 16.34 14.63 -3.82
N PRO A 180 15.41 15.41 -3.24
CA PRO A 180 15.51 16.88 -3.19
C PRO A 180 16.72 17.42 -2.44
N ASP A 181 17.30 16.66 -1.52
CA ASP A 181 18.46 17.10 -0.72
C ASP A 181 19.77 17.07 -1.51
N GLY A 182 19.82 16.37 -2.65
CA GLY A 182 21.00 16.30 -3.51
C GLY A 182 21.02 17.36 -4.61
N THR A 183 20.01 18.23 -4.71
CA THR A 183 19.90 19.22 -5.78
C THR A 183 20.75 20.46 -5.48
N GLY A 184 21.18 21.17 -6.52
CA GLY A 184 22.02 22.38 -6.41
C GLY A 184 21.49 23.39 -5.40
N SER A 185 20.20 23.74 -5.48
CA SER A 185 19.58 24.70 -4.56
C SER A 185 19.63 24.21 -3.10
N SER A 186 19.38 22.93 -2.86
CA SER A 186 19.40 22.33 -1.52
C SER A 186 20.82 22.20 -0.97
N VAL A 187 21.77 21.68 -1.75
CA VAL A 187 23.14 21.49 -1.25
C VAL A 187 23.82 22.82 -0.93
N LEU A 188 23.53 23.88 -1.69
CA LEU A 188 24.00 25.24 -1.41
C LEU A 188 23.35 25.81 -0.14
N ALA A 189 22.01 25.76 -0.02
CA ALA A 189 21.31 26.28 1.16
C ALA A 189 21.67 25.52 2.46
N LEU A 190 21.77 24.19 2.39
CA LEU A 190 22.19 23.36 3.52
C LEU A 190 23.67 23.59 3.87
N SER A 191 24.56 23.75 2.88
CA SER A 191 25.96 24.12 3.14
C SER A 191 26.09 25.46 3.83
N TYR A 192 25.28 26.45 3.45
CA TYR A 192 25.18 27.71 4.19
C TYR A 192 24.72 27.49 5.63
N ALA A 193 23.67 26.69 5.84
CA ALA A 193 23.19 26.38 7.18
C ALA A 193 24.28 25.73 8.06
N LEU A 194 25.07 24.81 7.49
CA LEU A 194 26.11 24.06 8.20
C LEU A 194 27.41 24.85 8.44
N THR A 195 27.73 25.84 7.59
CA THR A 195 29.01 26.56 7.62
C THR A 195 28.90 28.03 8.02
N GLY A 196 27.79 28.68 7.68
CA GLY A 196 27.64 30.14 7.73
C GLY A 196 28.35 30.88 6.60
N ASN A 197 28.84 30.18 5.57
CA ASN A 197 29.49 30.82 4.43
C ASN A 197 28.46 31.43 3.47
N GLU A 198 28.36 32.76 3.50
CA GLU A 198 27.45 33.58 2.69
C GLU A 198 27.58 33.35 1.18
N ALA A 199 28.73 32.87 0.68
CA ALA A 199 28.90 32.57 -0.74
C ALA A 199 27.93 31.47 -1.21
N TYR A 200 27.67 30.46 -0.37
CA TYR A 200 26.70 29.41 -0.70
C TYR A 200 25.26 29.97 -0.71
N ALA A 201 24.91 30.84 0.24
CA ALA A 201 23.59 31.48 0.28
C ALA A 201 23.34 32.31 -1.00
N ARG A 202 24.31 33.14 -1.39
CA ARG A 202 24.24 33.94 -2.61
C ARG A 202 24.04 33.07 -3.85
N LYS A 203 24.82 32.00 -3.99
CA LYS A 203 24.72 31.08 -5.13
C LYS A 203 23.39 30.34 -5.17
N ALA A 204 22.86 29.93 -4.02
CA ALA A 204 21.53 29.33 -3.93
C ALA A 204 20.45 30.31 -4.42
N ILE A 205 20.52 31.57 -4.01
CA ILE A 205 19.59 32.63 -4.40
C ILE A 205 19.63 32.89 -5.91
N VAL A 206 20.82 32.95 -6.52
CA VAL A 206 20.97 33.07 -7.99
C VAL A 206 20.25 31.95 -8.73
N MET A 207 20.42 30.71 -8.27
CA MET A 207 19.79 29.55 -8.88
C MET A 207 18.26 29.58 -8.72
N MET A 208 17.77 29.93 -7.53
CA MET A 208 16.32 30.00 -7.25
C MET A 208 15.64 31.13 -8.01
N ASP A 209 16.28 32.30 -8.16
CA ASP A 209 15.79 33.43 -8.96
C ASP A 209 15.58 33.01 -10.43
N ALA A 210 16.58 32.35 -11.02
CA ALA A 210 16.52 31.90 -12.41
C ALA A 210 15.45 30.82 -12.63
N LEU A 211 15.32 29.87 -11.69
CA LEU A 211 14.24 28.88 -11.69
C LEU A 211 12.87 29.56 -11.58
N ALA A 212 12.72 30.55 -10.70
CA ALA A 212 11.46 31.26 -10.48
C ALA A 212 10.97 32.00 -11.73
N THR A 213 11.88 32.58 -12.51
CA THR A 213 11.54 33.20 -13.79
C THR A 213 11.11 32.15 -14.82
N LEU A 214 11.80 31.00 -14.85
CA LEU A 214 11.52 29.98 -15.86
C LEU A 214 10.20 29.26 -15.59
N GLN A 215 9.87 28.94 -14.34
CA GLN A 215 8.74 28.09 -13.96
C GLN A 215 7.42 28.49 -14.65
N PRO A 216 6.94 29.75 -14.53
CA PRO A 216 5.63 30.17 -15.06
C PRO A 216 5.50 30.07 -16.58
N SER A 217 6.63 29.98 -17.30
CA SER A 217 6.65 29.82 -18.76
C SER A 217 6.51 28.36 -19.23
N THR A 218 6.55 27.40 -18.31
CA THR A 218 6.55 25.97 -18.64
C THR A 218 5.19 25.34 -18.38
N ARG A 219 4.90 24.24 -19.09
CA ARG A 219 3.63 23.49 -18.97
C ARG A 219 3.93 22.00 -18.95
N GLY A 220 4.39 21.51 -17.80
CA GLY A 220 4.64 20.10 -17.44
C GLY A 220 5.55 19.27 -18.37
N PRO A 221 5.85 18.02 -17.97
CA PRO A 221 6.53 17.07 -18.83
C PRO A 221 5.60 16.57 -19.94
N ARG A 222 6.17 16.19 -21.08
CA ARG A 222 5.42 15.84 -22.31
C ARG A 222 5.37 14.36 -22.65
N ASP A 223 5.98 13.49 -21.84
CA ASP A 223 5.92 12.03 -22.03
C ASP A 223 4.50 11.46 -21.98
N PHE A 224 3.56 12.20 -21.39
CA PHE A 224 2.18 11.79 -21.14
C PHE A 224 1.16 12.37 -22.15
N ASP A 225 1.61 13.21 -23.10
CA ASP A 225 0.75 13.86 -24.10
C ASP A 225 0.85 13.12 -25.45
N TYR A 226 -0.28 12.59 -25.91
CA TYR A 226 -0.41 11.92 -27.22
C TYR A 226 -1.10 12.79 -28.27
N ASP A 227 -1.83 13.82 -27.85
CA ASP A 227 -2.39 14.83 -28.73
C ASP A 227 -1.30 15.80 -29.19
N GLU A 228 -1.42 16.37 -30.41
CA GLU A 228 -0.49 17.42 -30.87
C GLU A 228 -0.59 18.73 -30.06
N ASP A 229 -1.61 18.84 -29.19
CA ASP A 229 -1.84 20.01 -28.35
C ASP A 229 -0.87 20.10 -27.16
N GLN A 230 0.27 20.73 -27.44
CA GLN A 230 1.30 21.06 -26.45
C GLN A 230 0.95 22.28 -25.59
N THR A 231 -0.30 22.76 -25.57
CA THR A 231 -0.70 23.93 -24.76
C THR A 231 -1.32 23.55 -23.41
N LYS A 232 -1.76 22.29 -23.25
CA LYS A 232 -2.34 21.78 -22.01
C LYS A 232 -1.37 21.93 -20.83
N ASP A 233 -1.88 22.43 -19.70
CA ASP A 233 -1.14 22.51 -18.45
C ASP A 233 -1.09 21.11 -17.80
N LYS A 234 0.13 20.61 -17.59
CA LYS A 234 0.41 19.32 -16.96
C LYS A 234 1.31 19.48 -15.73
N GLY A 235 1.50 20.70 -15.23
CA GLY A 235 2.45 21.02 -14.17
C GLY A 235 3.51 22.03 -14.64
N ARG A 236 4.71 21.94 -14.07
CA ARG A 236 5.82 22.86 -14.32
C ARG A 236 7.13 22.12 -14.43
N PHE A 237 8.04 22.55 -15.31
CA PHE A 237 9.26 21.83 -15.62
C PHE A 237 8.98 20.35 -15.95
N HIS A 238 9.75 19.44 -15.36
CA HIS A 238 9.52 18.00 -15.34
C HIS A 238 8.58 17.56 -14.18
N LEU A 239 8.04 18.47 -13.39
CA LEU A 239 7.15 18.16 -12.26
C LEU A 239 5.71 18.04 -12.78
N LEU A 240 5.18 16.83 -12.77
CA LEU A 240 3.84 16.51 -13.24
C LEU A 240 2.78 16.85 -12.18
N THR A 241 1.82 17.71 -12.49
CA THR A 241 0.64 18.00 -11.65
C THR A 241 0.99 18.32 -10.18
N SER A 242 0.52 17.52 -9.21
CA SER A 242 0.77 17.65 -7.76
C SER A 242 2.25 17.57 -7.37
N ILE A 243 3.12 16.98 -8.21
CA ILE A 243 4.56 16.90 -7.95
C ILE A 243 5.18 18.31 -7.86
N VAL A 244 4.55 19.33 -8.44
CA VAL A 244 4.96 20.74 -8.25
C VAL A 244 4.92 21.12 -6.77
N HIS A 245 3.81 20.84 -6.06
CA HIS A 245 3.68 21.11 -4.62
C HIS A 245 4.60 20.22 -3.78
N ARG A 246 4.90 19.00 -4.25
CA ARG A 246 5.88 18.13 -3.60
C ARG A 246 7.28 18.72 -3.59
N ALA A 247 7.69 19.31 -4.71
CA ALA A 247 8.98 19.99 -4.80
C ALA A 247 9.02 21.28 -3.95
N GLN A 248 7.87 21.93 -3.73
CA GLN A 248 7.81 23.13 -2.89
C GLN A 248 8.22 22.89 -1.43
N ALA A 249 7.99 21.71 -0.85
CA ALA A 249 8.34 21.44 0.56
C ALA A 249 9.86 21.57 0.87
N PRO A 250 10.78 20.89 0.15
CA PRO A 250 12.21 21.11 0.33
C PRO A 250 12.67 22.50 -0.18
N MET A 251 12.02 23.07 -1.19
CA MET A 251 12.30 24.46 -1.60
C MET A 251 11.96 25.46 -0.50
N ALA A 252 10.87 25.23 0.24
CA ALA A 252 10.44 26.07 1.35
C ALA A 252 11.47 26.09 2.47
N ARG A 253 12.06 24.93 2.78
CA ARG A 253 13.22 24.83 3.69
C ARG A 253 14.41 25.67 3.19
N ASN A 254 14.75 25.56 1.91
CA ASN A 254 15.89 26.30 1.35
C ASN A 254 15.66 27.83 1.45
N ILE A 255 14.44 28.29 1.14
CA ILE A 255 14.04 29.70 1.29
C ILE A 255 14.04 30.13 2.75
N ASP A 256 13.55 29.32 3.68
CA ASP A 256 13.58 29.65 5.10
C ASP A 256 15.03 29.83 5.61
N LEU A 257 16.00 29.08 5.07
CA LEU A 257 17.40 29.20 5.44
C LEU A 257 18.10 30.45 4.88
N VAL A 258 17.75 30.90 3.67
CA VAL A 258 18.46 32.02 2.99
C VAL A 258 17.61 33.29 2.81
N GLY A 259 16.33 33.26 3.20
CA GLY A 259 15.33 34.29 2.91
C GLY A 259 15.63 35.66 3.53
N ASN A 260 16.40 35.70 4.61
CA ASN A 260 16.85 36.93 5.26
C ASN A 260 18.10 37.54 4.61
N HIS A 261 18.70 36.89 3.62
CA HIS A 261 19.90 37.40 2.96
C HIS A 261 19.59 38.71 2.21
N PRO A 262 20.40 39.78 2.33
CA PRO A 262 20.11 41.09 1.70
C PRO A 262 19.88 41.07 0.19
N MET A 263 20.50 40.12 -0.52
CA MET A 263 20.28 39.90 -1.96
C MET A 263 18.82 39.62 -2.33
N MET A 264 17.98 39.11 -1.41
CA MET A 264 16.55 38.95 -1.70
C MET A 264 15.85 40.28 -2.04
N GLN A 265 16.40 41.41 -1.59
CA GLN A 265 15.85 42.76 -1.80
C GLN A 265 16.45 43.52 -2.99
N THR A 266 17.39 42.90 -3.72
CA THR A 266 17.93 43.49 -4.95
C THR A 266 17.03 43.20 -6.15
N ASP A 267 17.17 43.98 -7.22
CA ASP A 267 16.44 43.73 -8.46
C ASP A 267 16.82 42.35 -9.04
N SER A 268 15.82 41.60 -9.51
CA SER A 268 16.02 40.29 -10.13
C SER A 268 16.69 40.46 -11.50
N PRO A 269 17.89 39.87 -11.72
CA PRO A 269 18.53 39.87 -13.03
C PRO A 269 17.76 39.04 -14.06
N THR A 270 16.97 38.06 -13.63
CA THR A 270 16.23 37.16 -14.54
C THR A 270 14.80 37.61 -14.79
N ASN A 271 14.19 38.39 -13.88
CA ASN A 271 12.87 38.98 -14.04
C ASN A 271 12.88 40.51 -13.79
N PRO A 272 13.30 41.32 -14.79
CA PRO A 272 13.41 42.76 -14.64
C PRO A 272 12.11 43.42 -14.15
N GLY A 273 12.24 44.32 -13.17
CA GLY A 273 11.11 45.03 -12.57
C GLY A 273 10.55 44.40 -11.28
N THR A 274 11.11 43.27 -10.84
CA THR A 274 10.78 42.63 -9.56
C THR A 274 12.01 42.49 -8.67
N LYS A 275 11.81 42.33 -7.36
CA LYS A 275 12.89 41.92 -6.44
C LYS A 275 13.11 40.42 -6.49
N ILE A 276 14.31 39.94 -6.20
CA ILE A 276 14.61 38.49 -6.24
C ILE A 276 13.67 37.69 -5.34
N GLY A 277 13.47 38.12 -4.08
CA GLY A 277 12.57 37.42 -3.15
C GLY A 277 11.12 37.41 -3.62
N GLU A 278 10.67 38.48 -4.29
CA GLU A 278 9.34 38.56 -4.89
C GLU A 278 9.20 37.64 -6.11
N ASN A 279 10.21 37.62 -6.99
CA ASN A 279 10.26 36.71 -8.14
C ASN A 279 10.17 35.25 -7.68
N ILE A 280 10.95 34.87 -6.66
CA ILE A 280 10.91 33.52 -6.07
C ILE A 280 9.53 33.17 -5.52
N ARG A 281 8.91 34.06 -4.72
CA ARG A 281 7.57 33.85 -4.17
C ARG A 281 6.54 33.64 -5.27
N LEU A 282 6.48 34.55 -6.23
CA LEU A 282 5.50 34.51 -7.32
C LEU A 282 5.73 33.31 -8.25
N GLY A 283 6.98 33.09 -8.65
CA GLY A 283 7.33 32.10 -9.66
C GLY A 283 7.34 30.66 -9.16
N LEU A 284 7.86 30.40 -7.96
CA LEU A 284 8.01 29.03 -7.42
C LEU A 284 6.87 28.59 -6.50
N PHE A 285 6.23 29.52 -5.80
CA PHE A 285 5.20 29.19 -4.79
C PHE A 285 3.78 29.49 -5.27
N GLU A 286 3.52 30.70 -5.76
CA GLU A 286 2.14 31.14 -6.05
C GLU A 286 1.63 30.81 -7.45
N ASP A 287 2.51 30.74 -8.48
CA ASP A 287 2.13 30.50 -9.88
C ASP A 287 1.25 29.25 -10.11
N TYR A 288 1.53 28.14 -9.41
CA TYR A 288 0.84 26.85 -9.62
C TYR A 288 -0.14 26.48 -8.51
N LEU A 289 -0.19 27.25 -7.43
CA LEU A 289 -0.79 26.84 -6.15
C LEU A 289 -2.26 26.39 -6.28
N TRP A 290 -2.99 26.98 -7.24
CA TRP A 290 -4.41 26.75 -7.46
C TRP A 290 -4.73 26.08 -8.81
N ASN A 291 -3.72 25.64 -9.57
CA ASN A 291 -3.93 25.10 -10.91
C ASN A 291 -4.49 23.68 -10.90
N ASN A 292 -4.03 22.85 -9.95
CA ASN A 292 -4.46 21.44 -9.86
C ASN A 292 -5.72 21.28 -9.02
N PHE A 293 -5.78 21.97 -7.86
CA PHE A 293 -6.92 21.99 -6.95
C PHE A 293 -7.08 23.38 -6.35
N ASP A 294 -8.32 23.84 -6.20
CA ASP A 294 -8.64 25.04 -5.43
C ASP A 294 -8.99 24.64 -3.98
N VAL A 295 -7.94 24.50 -3.15
CA VAL A 295 -8.08 24.10 -1.73
C VAL A 295 -8.30 25.27 -0.77
N ARG A 296 -8.57 26.47 -1.31
CA ARG A 296 -8.91 27.63 -0.49
C ARG A 296 -10.17 27.36 0.32
N GLU A 297 -10.29 28.01 1.47
CA GLU A 297 -11.39 27.82 2.42
C GLU A 297 -11.53 26.38 2.95
N GLY A 298 -10.48 25.56 2.83
CA GLY A 298 -10.52 24.15 3.22
C GLY A 298 -11.42 23.30 2.32
N ARG A 299 -11.68 23.75 1.09
CA ARG A 299 -12.50 23.03 0.10
C ARG A 299 -11.74 21.82 -0.43
N LEU A 300 -11.97 20.66 0.18
CA LEU A 300 -11.46 19.38 -0.28
C LEU A 300 -12.54 18.66 -1.11
N SER A 301 -12.14 18.10 -2.24
CA SER A 301 -13.04 17.54 -3.26
C SER A 301 -12.80 16.07 -3.53
N THR A 302 -11.58 15.56 -3.29
CA THR A 302 -11.22 14.17 -3.59
C THR A 302 -10.53 13.44 -2.45
N LEU A 303 -9.95 14.18 -1.49
CA LEU A 303 -9.24 13.67 -0.31
C LEU A 303 -8.05 12.73 -0.60
N HIS A 304 -7.68 12.55 -1.86
CA HIS A 304 -6.55 11.68 -2.23
C HIS A 304 -5.21 12.43 -2.19
N ASN A 305 -4.14 11.69 -2.40
CA ASN A 305 -2.77 12.12 -2.16
C ASN A 305 -2.35 13.39 -2.96
N HIS A 306 -2.83 13.59 -4.19
CA HIS A 306 -2.55 14.83 -4.92
C HIS A 306 -3.20 16.09 -4.33
N GLU A 307 -4.41 15.99 -3.76
CA GLU A 307 -5.07 17.15 -3.12
C GLU A 307 -4.38 17.46 -1.78
N ALA A 308 -3.93 16.42 -1.06
CA ALA A 308 -3.06 16.58 0.10
C ALA A 308 -1.71 17.27 -0.25
N ASP A 309 -1.12 16.97 -1.41
CA ASP A 309 0.06 17.68 -1.93
C ASP A 309 -0.23 19.18 -2.12
N SER A 310 -1.40 19.55 -2.68
CA SER A 310 -1.83 20.95 -2.80
C SER A 310 -1.97 21.64 -1.44
N VAL A 311 -2.56 20.98 -0.45
CA VAL A 311 -2.65 21.50 0.93
C VAL A 311 -1.27 21.72 1.52
N ARG A 312 -0.32 20.81 1.30
CA ARG A 312 1.08 20.96 1.74
C ARG A 312 1.74 22.19 1.11
N GLY A 313 1.55 22.42 -0.19
CA GLY A 313 2.03 23.62 -0.89
C GLY A 313 1.43 24.92 -0.34
N MET A 314 0.12 24.91 -0.03
CA MET A 314 -0.58 26.03 0.59
C MET A 314 -0.05 26.35 1.98
N ILE A 315 0.16 25.34 2.84
CA ILE A 315 0.74 25.52 4.17
C ILE A 315 2.14 26.11 4.07
N ALA A 316 3.00 25.55 3.22
CA ALA A 316 4.37 26.04 3.05
C ALA A 316 4.39 27.50 2.59
N THR A 317 3.56 27.86 1.61
CA THR A 317 3.44 29.23 1.10
C THR A 317 2.92 30.19 2.17
N GLY A 318 1.87 29.79 2.89
CA GLY A 318 1.26 30.61 3.94
C GLY A 318 2.20 30.88 5.11
N LEU A 319 2.97 29.87 5.54
CA LEU A 319 3.94 30.00 6.61
C LEU A 319 5.14 30.85 6.23
N LEU A 320 5.68 30.71 5.01
CA LEU A 320 6.82 31.52 4.56
C LEU A 320 6.45 32.99 4.38
N PHE A 321 5.35 33.27 3.69
CA PHE A 321 5.03 34.64 3.27
C PHE A 321 3.96 35.30 4.13
N GLY A 322 3.60 34.68 5.27
CA GLY A 322 2.68 35.21 6.27
C GLY A 322 1.28 35.47 5.72
N ASN A 323 0.66 34.43 5.16
CA ASN A 323 -0.75 34.47 4.75
C ASN A 323 -1.61 33.72 5.77
N ALA A 324 -2.34 34.49 6.59
CA ALA A 324 -3.17 33.95 7.66
C ALA A 324 -4.26 32.98 7.18
N ASP A 325 -4.86 33.26 6.01
CA ASP A 325 -5.93 32.42 5.45
C ASP A 325 -5.38 31.06 5.01
N TYR A 326 -4.22 31.03 4.37
CA TYR A 326 -3.61 29.79 3.90
C TYR A 326 -3.24 28.88 5.07
N ILE A 327 -2.74 29.46 6.17
CA ILE A 327 -2.43 28.72 7.40
C ILE A 327 -3.73 28.16 8.02
N ARG A 328 -4.78 28.99 8.11
CA ARG A 328 -6.07 28.58 8.68
C ARG A 328 -6.72 27.46 7.88
N TRP A 329 -6.76 27.59 6.55
CA TRP A 329 -7.28 26.57 5.65
C TRP A 329 -6.42 25.31 5.68
N GLY A 330 -5.09 25.45 5.74
CA GLY A 330 -4.18 24.33 5.86
C GLY A 330 -4.39 23.49 7.12
N ILE A 331 -4.58 24.14 8.27
CA ILE A 331 -4.92 23.46 9.54
C ILE A 331 -6.23 22.70 9.40
N ALA A 332 -7.29 23.34 8.89
CA ALA A 332 -8.60 22.71 8.71
C ALA A 332 -8.56 21.55 7.69
N SER A 333 -7.78 21.69 6.62
CA SER A 333 -7.61 20.62 5.62
C SER A 333 -6.82 19.44 6.15
N LEU A 334 -5.76 19.65 6.94
CA LEU A 334 -5.00 18.54 7.53
C LEU A 334 -5.84 17.73 8.51
N ASP A 335 -6.67 18.40 9.31
CA ASP A 335 -7.71 17.77 10.12
C ASP A 335 -8.61 16.86 9.29
N ALA A 336 -9.24 17.42 8.26
CA ALA A 336 -10.15 16.69 7.40
C ALA A 336 -9.45 15.50 6.71
N LEU A 337 -8.23 15.68 6.23
CA LEU A 337 -7.43 14.60 5.63
C LEU A 337 -7.17 13.49 6.64
N LEU A 338 -6.62 13.78 7.83
CA LEU A 338 -6.34 12.77 8.84
C LEU A 338 -7.61 12.04 9.26
N GLU A 339 -8.71 12.77 9.50
CA GLU A 339 -9.94 12.20 10.00
C GLU A 339 -10.66 11.31 8.98
N ASN A 340 -10.62 11.66 7.70
CA ASN A 340 -11.37 10.95 6.66
C ASN A 340 -10.55 9.87 5.94
N THR A 341 -9.22 9.99 5.95
CA THR A 341 -8.37 9.15 5.09
C THR A 341 -7.47 8.20 5.86
N VAL A 342 -7.37 8.34 7.19
CA VAL A 342 -6.63 7.40 8.04
C VAL A 342 -7.61 6.67 8.94
N ASP A 343 -7.60 5.35 8.86
CA ASP A 343 -8.51 4.52 9.63
C ASP A 343 -8.05 4.28 11.09
N ARG A 344 -8.85 3.51 11.83
CA ARG A 344 -8.56 3.14 13.22
C ARG A 344 -7.28 2.32 13.41
N ASP A 345 -6.89 1.56 12.39
CA ASP A 345 -5.72 0.69 12.36
C ASP A 345 -4.48 1.51 11.96
N GLY A 346 -4.68 2.79 11.58
CA GLY A 346 -3.68 3.73 11.11
C GLY A 346 -3.35 3.56 9.63
N MET A 347 -4.17 2.86 8.85
CA MET A 347 -3.99 2.72 7.41
C MET A 347 -4.61 3.88 6.65
N TYR A 348 -3.86 4.40 5.67
CA TYR A 348 -4.39 5.36 4.71
C TYR A 348 -5.35 4.69 3.74
N TYR A 349 -6.45 5.35 3.35
CA TYR A 349 -7.57 4.71 2.66
C TYR A 349 -7.25 4.20 1.25
N GLU A 350 -6.44 4.93 0.46
CA GLU A 350 -6.08 4.52 -0.91
C GLU A 350 -5.49 3.12 -0.92
N THR A 351 -6.06 2.24 -1.74
CA THR A 351 -5.81 0.80 -1.72
C THR A 351 -4.32 0.44 -1.65
N SER A 352 -3.48 1.17 -2.39
CA SER A 352 -2.05 0.89 -2.49
C SER A 352 -1.26 1.15 -1.20
N MET A 353 -0.44 0.17 -0.84
CA MET A 353 0.54 0.28 0.24
C MET A 353 1.66 1.26 -0.11
N GLY A 354 2.03 1.35 -1.38
CA GLY A 354 2.96 2.37 -1.88
C GLY A 354 2.45 3.79 -1.66
N TYR A 355 1.16 4.04 -1.93
CA TYR A 355 0.55 5.35 -1.72
C TYR A 355 0.30 5.66 -0.24
N THR A 356 0.12 4.64 0.61
CA THR A 356 0.09 4.84 2.08
C THR A 356 1.41 5.40 2.61
N ILE A 357 2.55 4.80 2.22
CA ILE A 357 3.89 5.29 2.60
C ILE A 357 4.10 6.71 2.07
N PHE A 358 3.70 6.95 0.82
CA PHE A 358 3.81 8.28 0.23
C PHE A 358 3.00 9.32 1.01
N THR A 359 1.70 9.11 1.22
CA THR A 359 0.85 10.11 1.88
C THR A 359 1.22 10.33 3.34
N ARG A 360 1.71 9.29 4.04
CA ARG A 360 2.29 9.47 5.38
C ARG A 360 3.37 10.54 5.41
N SER A 361 4.27 10.55 4.42
CA SER A 361 5.30 11.59 4.30
C SER A 361 4.71 12.99 4.09
N VAL A 362 3.63 13.12 3.31
CA VAL A 362 2.93 14.38 3.07
C VAL A 362 2.30 14.91 4.37
N PHE A 363 1.58 14.07 5.10
CA PHE A 363 0.97 14.43 6.39
C PHE A 363 2.01 14.81 7.43
N LEU A 364 3.12 14.09 7.48
CA LEU A 364 4.21 14.38 8.39
C LEU A 364 4.89 15.73 8.08
N ASP A 365 5.09 16.06 6.80
CA ASP A 365 5.62 17.37 6.41
C ASP A 365 4.70 18.52 6.82
N MET A 366 3.39 18.38 6.59
CA MET A 366 2.41 19.36 7.04
C MET A 366 2.40 19.51 8.57
N ALA A 367 2.41 18.38 9.29
CA ALA A 367 2.42 18.36 10.74
C ALA A 367 3.68 18.99 11.34
N GLU A 368 4.86 18.76 10.75
CA GLU A 368 6.11 19.36 11.24
C GLU A 368 6.14 20.88 11.03
N MET A 369 5.76 21.35 9.83
CA MET A 369 5.70 22.79 9.56
C MET A 369 4.76 23.50 10.55
N LEU A 370 3.61 22.89 10.86
CA LEU A 370 2.64 23.40 11.83
C LEU A 370 3.10 23.25 13.30
N ALA A 371 3.90 22.24 13.63
CA ALA A 371 4.47 22.09 14.98
C ALA A 371 5.45 23.24 15.32
N ASN A 372 6.13 23.79 14.32
CA ASN A 372 7.02 24.95 14.46
C ASN A 372 6.31 26.31 14.32
N TYR A 373 5.04 26.32 13.89
CA TYR A 373 4.27 27.54 13.71
C TYR A 373 4.04 28.27 15.05
N ARG A 374 4.30 29.57 15.04
CA ARG A 374 4.23 30.48 16.20
C ARG A 374 3.58 31.79 15.76
N PRO A 375 2.28 32.03 16.05
CA PRO A 375 1.54 33.21 15.57
C PRO A 375 2.24 34.54 15.88
N GLU A 376 2.94 34.63 17.01
CA GLU A 376 3.70 35.81 17.43
C GLU A 376 4.80 36.23 16.44
N LYS A 377 5.35 35.30 15.65
CA LYS A 377 6.33 35.62 14.60
C LYS A 377 5.72 36.39 13.43
N TYR A 378 4.40 36.45 13.34
CA TYR A 378 3.65 37.07 12.24
C TYR A 378 3.04 38.41 12.60
N ALA A 379 3.42 39.02 13.74
CA ALA A 379 2.85 40.29 14.22
C ALA A 379 2.96 41.47 13.22
N GLY A 380 3.84 41.39 12.22
CA GLY A 380 3.99 42.39 11.15
C GLY A 380 3.28 42.05 9.83
N TYR A 381 2.63 40.89 9.73
CA TYR A 381 1.91 40.46 8.54
C TYR A 381 0.41 40.77 8.64
N PRO A 382 -0.27 41.03 7.51
CA PRO A 382 -1.71 41.25 7.52
C PRO A 382 -2.50 39.96 7.76
N GLY A 383 -3.63 40.08 8.48
CA GLY A 383 -4.59 39.00 8.67
C GLY A 383 -4.70 38.48 10.11
N ASP A 384 -5.74 37.69 10.36
CA ASP A 384 -5.99 37.06 11.66
C ASP A 384 -5.40 35.65 11.70
N PHE A 385 -4.24 35.53 12.35
CA PHE A 385 -3.44 34.31 12.40
C PHE A 385 -4.03 33.31 13.39
N PRO A 386 -4.31 32.06 12.97
CA PRO A 386 -4.92 31.05 13.83
C PRO A 386 -3.98 30.65 14.99
N PRO A 387 -4.51 30.08 16.09
CA PRO A 387 -3.67 29.57 17.17
C PRO A 387 -2.76 28.42 16.70
N ALA A 388 -1.59 28.29 17.34
CA ALA A 388 -0.68 27.18 17.08
C ALA A 388 -1.31 25.83 17.44
N ARG A 389 -1.01 24.79 16.65
CA ARG A 389 -1.47 23.42 16.88
C ARG A 389 -0.40 22.40 16.49
N ASN A 390 -0.15 21.45 17.40
CA ASN A 390 0.78 20.35 17.16
C ASN A 390 0.05 19.11 16.63
N PHE A 391 0.11 18.86 15.32
CA PHE A 391 -0.49 17.66 14.73
C PHE A 391 0.28 16.36 15.01
N MET A 392 1.50 16.44 15.56
CA MET A 392 2.24 15.26 16.00
C MET A 392 1.57 14.56 17.19
N ASP A 393 0.68 15.27 17.89
CA ASP A 393 -0.15 14.71 18.96
C ASP A 393 -1.51 14.18 18.44
N HIS A 394 -1.74 14.19 17.13
CA HIS A 394 -2.96 13.68 16.53
C HIS A 394 -2.98 12.14 16.52
N PRO A 395 -3.96 11.45 17.15
CA PRO A 395 -3.94 10.00 17.31
C PRO A 395 -3.83 9.22 15.99
N LYS A 396 -4.54 9.65 14.95
CA LYS A 396 -4.46 9.02 13.61
C LYS A 396 -3.10 9.15 12.94
N LEU A 397 -2.43 10.31 13.06
CA LEU A 397 -1.08 10.48 12.53
C LEU A 397 -0.09 9.60 13.30
N GLN A 398 -0.22 9.53 14.63
CA GLN A 398 0.60 8.67 15.48
C GLN A 398 0.47 7.20 15.08
N LYS A 399 -0.76 6.69 14.89
CA LYS A 399 -0.99 5.31 14.44
C LYS A 399 -0.45 5.06 13.03
N LEU A 400 -0.66 5.99 12.09
CA LEU A 400 -0.13 5.88 10.73
C LEU A 400 1.41 5.78 10.70
N ILE A 401 2.08 6.47 11.62
CA ILE A 401 3.53 6.43 11.72
C ILE A 401 4.00 5.21 12.51
N VAL A 402 3.46 4.93 13.70
CA VAL A 402 4.01 3.98 14.66
C VAL A 402 3.46 2.56 14.49
N ASP A 403 2.15 2.40 14.36
CA ASP A 403 1.55 1.07 14.23
C ASP A 403 1.73 0.50 12.82
N ASN A 404 2.08 1.38 11.87
CA ASN A 404 2.21 1.07 10.46
C ASN A 404 3.55 1.52 9.89
N THR A 405 4.59 1.68 10.73
CA THR A 405 5.94 2.05 10.25
C THR A 405 6.44 1.01 9.25
N ASP A 406 6.39 -0.25 9.66
CA ASP A 406 6.86 -1.39 8.90
C ASP A 406 5.69 -2.14 8.27
N MET A 407 5.32 -1.67 7.08
CA MET A 407 4.29 -2.27 6.23
C MET A 407 4.82 -3.46 5.41
N ASN A 408 5.91 -4.05 5.88
CA ASN A 408 6.50 -5.21 5.24
C ASN A 408 5.77 -6.50 5.66
N PHE A 409 5.78 -7.49 4.81
CA PHE A 409 5.29 -8.83 5.05
C PHE A 409 6.34 -9.82 4.59
N THR A 410 6.83 -10.67 5.49
CA THR A 410 8.00 -11.55 5.29
C THR A 410 9.23 -10.79 4.77
N GLY A 411 9.44 -9.56 5.27
CA GLY A 411 10.55 -8.68 4.88
C GLY A 411 10.35 -7.89 3.57
N ARG A 412 9.15 -7.89 2.99
CA ARG A 412 8.84 -7.29 1.67
C ARG A 412 7.74 -6.26 1.75
N ARG A 413 7.75 -5.23 0.92
CA ARG A 413 6.57 -4.38 0.75
C ARG A 413 5.43 -5.21 0.17
N VAL A 414 4.24 -5.09 0.74
CA VAL A 414 3.03 -5.74 0.21
C VAL A 414 2.63 -5.12 -1.14
N SER A 415 2.51 -5.97 -2.17
CA SER A 415 2.23 -5.57 -3.56
C SER A 415 0.73 -5.53 -3.89
N LEU A 416 -0.05 -4.75 -3.13
CA LEU A 416 -1.48 -4.54 -3.36
C LEU A 416 -1.75 -3.18 -4.03
N GLY A 417 -2.75 -3.14 -4.92
CA GLY A 417 -3.06 -1.96 -5.72
C GLY A 417 -1.88 -1.49 -6.57
N ASN A 418 -1.76 -0.18 -6.83
CA ASN A 418 -0.61 0.38 -7.54
C ASN A 418 0.64 0.38 -6.66
N SER A 419 1.19 -0.80 -6.42
CA SER A 419 2.44 -1.08 -5.73
C SER A 419 3.33 -1.90 -6.67
N HIS A 420 4.64 -1.74 -6.58
CA HIS A 420 5.56 -2.51 -7.44
C HIS A 420 5.52 -4.00 -7.06
N GLY A 421 5.71 -4.90 -8.04
CA GLY A 421 5.96 -6.31 -7.76
C GLY A 421 7.32 -6.53 -7.08
N ASP A 422 7.50 -7.69 -6.45
CA ASP A 422 8.76 -8.09 -5.82
C ASP A 422 9.20 -9.47 -6.32
N ASN A 423 10.48 -9.59 -6.67
CA ASN A 423 11.11 -10.85 -7.09
C ASN A 423 12.32 -11.21 -6.23
N ALA A 424 12.59 -10.49 -5.15
CA ALA A 424 13.71 -10.79 -4.28
C ALA A 424 13.53 -12.14 -3.58
N ILE A 425 14.65 -12.81 -3.28
CA ILE A 425 14.70 -13.94 -2.35
C ILE A 425 15.21 -13.41 -0.99
N ILE A 426 14.38 -13.46 0.04
CA ILE A 426 14.67 -12.91 1.37
C ILE A 426 14.62 -14.04 2.39
N THR A 427 15.72 -14.23 3.10
CA THR A 427 15.93 -15.34 4.07
C THR A 427 16.37 -14.86 5.45
N LYS A 428 16.32 -13.54 5.69
CA LYS A 428 16.65 -12.93 6.98
C LYS A 428 15.90 -11.61 7.13
N PRO A 429 15.63 -11.14 8.36
CA PRO A 429 14.95 -9.87 8.58
C PRO A 429 15.85 -8.70 8.16
N ALA A 430 15.24 -7.54 7.96
CA ALA A 430 15.97 -6.30 7.76
C ALA A 430 16.85 -5.99 8.99
N ALA A 431 18.10 -5.59 8.76
CA ALA A 431 19.02 -5.28 9.84
C ALA A 431 18.73 -3.93 10.51
N SER A 432 17.94 -3.06 9.89
CA SER A 432 17.60 -1.73 10.39
C SER A 432 16.31 -1.27 9.70
N PHE A 433 15.68 -0.21 10.22
CA PHE A 433 14.70 0.53 9.43
C PHE A 433 15.40 1.19 8.24
N ASN A 434 14.67 1.37 7.15
CA ASN A 434 15.17 2.23 6.08
C ASN A 434 15.20 3.70 6.57
N ILE A 435 15.98 4.53 5.88
CA ILE A 435 16.19 5.92 6.30
C ILE A 435 14.89 6.72 6.41
N THR A 436 13.90 6.46 5.55
CA THR A 436 12.60 7.13 5.59
C THR A 436 11.84 6.76 6.85
N GLN A 437 11.70 5.46 7.15
CA GLN A 437 11.05 4.96 8.37
C GLN A 437 11.72 5.53 9.62
N PHE A 438 13.06 5.49 9.68
CA PHE A 438 13.82 6.03 10.80
C PHE A 438 13.53 7.52 11.02
N LEU A 439 13.53 8.32 9.94
CA LEU A 439 13.26 9.76 10.01
C LEU A 439 11.81 10.07 10.37
N GLU A 440 10.84 9.27 9.90
CA GLU A 440 9.43 9.43 10.25
C GLU A 440 9.20 9.22 11.76
N ILE A 441 9.75 8.14 12.33
CA ILE A 441 9.70 7.86 13.77
C ILE A 441 10.42 8.97 14.56
N ALA A 442 11.60 9.39 14.09
CA ALA A 442 12.40 10.40 14.76
C ALA A 442 11.69 11.76 14.83
N ARG A 443 11.05 12.17 13.73
CA ARG A 443 10.25 13.40 13.66
C ARG A 443 9.08 13.34 14.65
N LEU A 444 8.31 12.26 14.64
CA LEU A 444 7.19 12.10 15.57
C LEU A 444 7.64 12.13 17.04
N GLY A 445 8.66 11.33 17.39
CA GLY A 445 9.17 11.25 18.76
C GLY A 445 9.81 12.54 19.27
N PHE A 446 10.31 13.39 18.36
CA PHE A 446 10.86 14.70 18.70
C PHE A 446 9.78 15.71 19.08
N TYR A 447 8.70 15.80 18.29
CA TYR A 447 7.66 16.81 18.45
C TYR A 447 6.48 16.39 19.33
N THR A 448 6.29 15.10 19.61
CA THR A 448 5.17 14.67 20.45
C THR A 448 5.30 15.15 21.90
N THR A 449 4.18 15.56 22.49
CA THR A 449 4.05 15.88 23.92
C THR A 449 3.68 14.66 24.76
N ASP A 450 3.28 13.55 24.14
CA ASP A 450 2.98 12.28 24.81
C ASP A 450 4.27 11.54 25.20
N LYS A 451 4.49 11.40 26.51
CA LYS A 451 5.65 10.72 27.08
C LYS A 451 5.67 9.22 26.80
N ALA A 452 4.52 8.56 26.77
CA ALA A 452 4.43 7.13 26.47
C ALA A 452 4.76 6.87 25.01
N LEU A 453 4.23 7.70 24.10
CA LEU A 453 4.58 7.64 22.69
C LEU A 453 6.07 7.91 22.46
N LYS A 454 6.63 8.94 23.10
CA LYS A 454 8.08 9.24 23.02
C LYS A 454 8.94 8.03 23.39
N LYS A 455 8.62 7.37 24.52
CA LYS A 455 9.31 6.14 24.94
C LYS A 455 9.19 5.03 23.90
N ARG A 456 8.02 4.87 23.27
CA ARG A 456 7.81 3.90 22.20
C ARG A 456 8.65 4.23 20.97
N THR A 457 8.65 5.48 20.51
CA THR A 457 9.47 5.90 19.37
C THR A 457 10.97 5.74 19.65
N ASP A 458 11.43 5.99 20.88
CA ASP A 458 12.84 5.79 21.26
C ASP A 458 13.24 4.31 21.16
N ALA A 459 12.39 3.39 21.62
CA ALA A 459 12.60 1.95 21.50
C ALA A 459 12.62 1.50 20.02
N MET A 460 11.71 2.04 19.21
CA MET A 460 11.70 1.77 17.76
C MET A 460 12.97 2.27 17.08
N LEU A 461 13.43 3.49 17.37
CA LEU A 461 14.67 4.02 16.81
C LEU A 461 15.89 3.19 17.22
N GLN A 462 15.91 2.67 18.45
CA GLN A 462 16.96 1.76 18.91
C GLN A 462 16.90 0.41 18.18
N ALA A 463 15.74 -0.19 17.99
CA ALA A 463 15.63 -1.44 17.22
C ALA A 463 15.99 -1.24 15.75
N GLY A 464 15.56 -0.11 15.20
CA GLY A 464 15.72 0.32 13.83
C GLY A 464 17.04 0.96 13.44
N ALA A 465 17.94 1.25 14.38
CA ALA A 465 19.17 1.96 14.10
C ALA A 465 20.11 1.14 13.20
N ASP A 466 20.74 1.81 12.23
CA ASP A 466 21.80 1.19 11.43
C ASP A 466 23.04 0.96 12.33
N PRO A 467 23.55 -0.28 12.45
CA PRO A 467 24.76 -0.55 13.21
C PRO A 467 26.03 0.02 12.56
N ALA A 468 25.99 0.36 11.26
CA ALA A 468 27.09 1.01 10.55
C ALA A 468 26.96 2.55 10.63
N PRO A 469 28.09 3.29 10.67
CA PRO A 469 28.05 4.74 10.56
C PRO A 469 27.41 5.14 9.21
N PRO A 470 26.59 6.20 9.18
CA PRO A 470 25.89 6.60 7.96
C PRO A 470 26.89 6.85 6.83
N LYS A 471 26.76 6.09 5.74
CA LYS A 471 27.52 6.33 4.51
C LYS A 471 26.90 7.53 3.80
N ALA A 472 27.67 8.58 3.55
CA ALA A 472 27.24 9.62 2.60
C ALA A 472 27.02 8.97 1.22
N PRO A 473 25.94 9.28 0.47
CA PRO A 473 25.02 10.44 0.58
C PRO A 473 23.76 10.30 1.45
N VAL A 474 23.48 9.11 2.02
CA VAL A 474 22.12 8.72 2.48
C VAL A 474 21.93 8.92 3.99
N ALA A 475 22.62 9.90 4.56
CA ALA A 475 22.64 10.12 6.01
C ALA A 475 21.37 10.86 6.49
N PRO A 476 20.96 10.72 7.78
CA PRO A 476 19.73 11.32 8.31
C PRO A 476 19.88 12.84 8.50
N TRP A 477 19.79 13.61 7.41
CA TRP A 477 19.98 15.07 7.40
C TRP A 477 19.11 15.80 8.40
N TRP A 478 17.84 15.40 8.50
CA TRP A 478 16.94 15.94 9.51
C TRP A 478 17.50 15.73 10.93
N TRP A 479 18.00 14.53 11.26
CA TRP A 479 18.61 14.25 12.57
C TRP A 479 19.85 15.10 12.82
N LEU A 480 20.71 15.26 11.81
CA LEU A 480 21.89 16.13 11.90
C LEU A 480 21.47 17.56 12.28
N MET A 481 20.44 18.10 11.63
CA MET A 481 20.03 19.50 11.80
C MET A 481 19.14 19.74 13.03
N LYS A 482 18.43 18.71 13.51
CA LYS A 482 17.43 18.84 14.59
C LYS A 482 17.81 18.23 15.91
N ASN A 483 18.40 17.04 15.88
CA ASN A 483 18.58 16.27 17.10
C ASN A 483 20.02 16.46 17.61
N PRO A 484 20.21 17.05 18.81
CA PRO A 484 21.55 17.20 19.36
C PRO A 484 22.16 15.89 19.83
N ASN A 485 21.34 14.87 20.05
CA ASN A 485 21.81 13.57 20.52
C ASN A 485 22.50 12.78 19.40
N PRO A 486 23.45 11.90 19.75
CA PRO A 486 23.96 10.93 18.79
C PRO A 486 22.81 10.02 18.29
N ILE A 487 22.99 9.45 17.10
CA ILE A 487 22.09 8.40 16.61
C ILE A 487 22.06 7.27 17.66
N PRO A 488 20.88 6.75 18.05
CA PRO A 488 20.78 5.72 19.06
C PRO A 488 21.60 4.48 18.68
N LYS A 489 22.22 3.85 19.68
CA LYS A 489 22.86 2.55 19.46
C LYS A 489 21.78 1.50 19.20
N LYS A 490 22.06 0.59 18.27
CA LYS A 490 21.11 -0.47 17.95
C LYS A 490 20.90 -1.41 19.13
N THR A 491 19.65 -1.60 19.55
CA THR A 491 19.21 -2.63 20.51
C THR A 491 17.82 -3.14 20.10
N GLY A 492 17.62 -4.46 20.00
CA GLY A 492 16.36 -5.06 19.55
C GLY A 492 16.31 -5.34 18.04
N ASN A 493 15.15 -5.80 17.56
CA ASN A 493 14.91 -6.17 16.17
C ASN A 493 13.76 -5.35 15.54
N PRO A 494 13.95 -4.71 14.37
CA PRO A 494 12.89 -3.99 13.67
C PRO A 494 11.61 -4.83 13.41
N ASP A 495 11.79 -6.14 13.20
CA ASP A 495 10.69 -7.09 12.91
C ASP A 495 9.72 -7.23 14.11
N GLU A 496 10.12 -6.83 15.34
CA GLU A 496 9.25 -6.76 16.52
C GLU A 496 8.15 -5.68 16.38
N PHE A 497 8.35 -4.70 15.51
CA PHE A 497 7.41 -3.60 15.24
C PHE A 497 6.65 -3.80 13.93
N ASN A 498 6.71 -5.01 13.36
CA ASN A 498 5.97 -5.34 12.15
C ASN A 498 4.46 -5.31 12.40
N MET A 499 3.72 -4.62 11.54
CA MET A 499 2.29 -4.38 11.75
C MET A 499 1.41 -5.63 11.68
N PHE A 500 1.88 -6.70 11.03
CA PHE A 500 1.16 -7.96 10.88
C PHE A 500 1.39 -8.93 12.03
N GLY A 501 2.53 -8.82 12.74
CA GLY A 501 2.91 -9.76 13.79
C GLY A 501 2.92 -11.21 13.31
N ASP A 502 2.19 -12.07 14.03
CA ASP A 502 1.92 -13.47 13.71
C ASP A 502 0.65 -13.67 12.85
N GLY A 503 -0.18 -12.63 12.75
CA GLY A 503 -1.39 -12.58 11.94
C GLY A 503 -2.34 -11.47 12.39
N ARG A 504 -2.89 -10.73 11.43
CA ARG A 504 -3.78 -9.59 11.70
C ARG A 504 -4.82 -9.40 10.61
N PHE A 505 -5.97 -8.88 11.02
CA PHE A 505 -7.01 -8.37 10.13
C PHE A 505 -7.07 -6.84 10.22
N PHE A 506 -7.09 -6.16 9.07
CA PHE A 506 -7.18 -4.70 8.94
C PHE A 506 -8.55 -4.34 8.37
N SER A 507 -9.37 -3.64 9.15
CA SER A 507 -10.81 -3.54 8.84
C SER A 507 -11.11 -2.70 7.61
N THR A 508 -10.55 -1.50 7.47
CA THR A 508 -10.89 -0.61 6.35
C THR A 508 -10.27 -1.07 5.05
N LYS A 509 -9.09 -1.70 5.12
CA LYS A 509 -8.50 -2.41 3.98
C LYS A 509 -9.19 -3.73 3.68
N GLY A 510 -10.07 -4.18 4.59
CA GLY A 510 -10.66 -5.51 4.61
C GLY A 510 -9.60 -6.58 4.34
N MET A 511 -8.43 -6.48 4.95
CA MET A 511 -7.25 -7.27 4.60
C MET A 511 -6.89 -8.22 5.74
N ALA A 512 -6.80 -9.51 5.44
CA ALA A 512 -6.38 -10.53 6.38
C ALA A 512 -4.97 -11.00 6.00
N GLY A 513 -4.06 -11.10 6.97
CA GLY A 513 -2.73 -11.65 6.77
C GLY A 513 -2.30 -12.58 7.90
N PHE A 514 -1.65 -13.69 7.58
CA PHE A 514 -0.93 -14.54 8.53
C PHE A 514 0.55 -14.55 8.21
N GLN A 515 1.41 -14.27 9.19
CA GLN A 515 2.86 -14.32 9.01
C GLN A 515 3.44 -15.20 10.12
N PHE A 516 4.17 -16.26 9.79
CA PHE A 516 4.54 -17.26 10.79
C PHE A 516 5.81 -18.02 10.42
N GLY A 517 6.35 -18.78 11.38
CA GLY A 517 7.65 -19.41 11.26
C GLY A 517 8.81 -18.43 11.44
N ASP A 518 10.01 -18.99 11.57
CA ASP A 518 11.24 -18.24 11.76
C ASP A 518 12.07 -18.16 10.48
N TRP A 519 12.95 -17.17 10.41
CA TRP A 519 13.91 -17.06 9.32
C TRP A 519 14.89 -18.25 9.34
N PRO A 520 15.27 -18.82 8.18
CA PRO A 520 15.02 -18.35 6.82
C PRO A 520 13.68 -18.80 6.19
N ASP A 521 12.88 -19.57 6.91
CA ASP A 521 11.65 -20.22 6.43
C ASP A 521 10.38 -19.50 6.91
N LYS A 522 10.48 -18.16 7.04
CA LYS A 522 9.37 -17.29 7.37
C LYS A 522 8.35 -17.35 6.23
N ARG A 523 7.11 -17.63 6.58
CA ARG A 523 5.98 -17.90 5.69
C ARG A 523 4.88 -16.87 5.92
N GLY A 524 4.01 -16.74 4.94
CA GLY A 524 2.79 -16.00 5.14
C GLY A 524 1.83 -16.03 3.98
N ILE A 525 0.65 -15.50 4.23
CA ILE A 525 -0.43 -15.37 3.25
C ILE A 525 -1.21 -14.11 3.54
N ILE A 526 -1.56 -13.36 2.49
CA ILE A 526 -2.43 -12.19 2.54
C ILE A 526 -3.60 -12.41 1.58
N VAL A 527 -4.78 -12.01 2.04
CA VAL A 527 -5.98 -11.87 1.21
C VAL A 527 -6.58 -10.51 1.50
N ARG A 528 -6.73 -9.69 0.46
CA ARG A 528 -7.41 -8.41 0.54
C ARG A 528 -8.85 -8.56 0.08
N GLY A 529 -9.76 -8.18 0.93
CA GLY A 529 -11.20 -8.19 0.73
C GLY A 529 -11.84 -6.80 0.82
N GLY A 530 -11.10 -5.71 1.05
CA GLY A 530 -11.70 -4.39 1.27
C GLY A 530 -12.11 -3.63 0.00
N PRO A 531 -12.62 -2.40 0.16
CA PRO A 531 -13.09 -1.59 -0.94
C PRO A 531 -11.98 -1.21 -1.90
N ASN A 532 -12.27 -1.19 -3.20
CA ASN A 532 -11.36 -0.63 -4.21
C ASN A 532 -11.53 0.89 -4.28
N LEU A 533 -10.50 1.57 -3.82
CA LEU A 533 -10.38 3.01 -3.76
C LEU A 533 -9.35 3.49 -4.80
N PRO A 534 -9.02 4.79 -4.92
CA PRO A 534 -8.00 5.23 -5.87
C PRO A 534 -6.72 4.38 -5.74
N HIS A 535 -6.11 4.11 -6.90
CA HIS A 535 -4.95 3.22 -7.02
C HIS A 535 -5.20 1.76 -6.64
N ALA A 536 -6.44 1.27 -6.77
CA ALA A 536 -6.77 -0.14 -6.70
C ALA A 536 -6.49 -0.91 -8.00
N GLN A 537 -6.39 -2.23 -7.86
CA GLN A 537 -6.45 -3.22 -8.93
C GLN A 537 -7.67 -4.12 -8.70
N ASP A 538 -8.05 -4.94 -9.68
CA ASP A 538 -9.14 -5.93 -9.54
C ASP A 538 -8.68 -7.20 -8.82
N ASP A 539 -8.04 -7.01 -7.67
CA ASP A 539 -7.39 -8.02 -6.83
C ASP A 539 -8.22 -8.38 -5.58
N ASN A 540 -9.52 -8.04 -5.54
CA ASN A 540 -10.37 -8.28 -4.38
C ASN A 540 -10.67 -9.78 -4.20
N LEU A 541 -10.14 -10.35 -3.12
CA LEU A 541 -9.98 -11.77 -2.81
C LEU A 541 -8.89 -12.47 -3.63
N GLY A 542 -7.93 -11.73 -4.19
CA GLY A 542 -6.69 -12.28 -4.74
C GLY A 542 -5.80 -12.90 -3.67
N LEU A 543 -4.94 -13.84 -4.08
CA LEU A 543 -4.00 -14.53 -3.19
C LEU A 543 -2.62 -13.91 -3.32
N ASN A 544 -2.03 -13.53 -2.18
CA ASN A 544 -0.60 -13.26 -2.09
C ASN A 544 0.01 -14.25 -1.11
N LEU A 545 0.80 -15.18 -1.63
CA LEU A 545 1.39 -16.27 -0.87
C LEU A 545 2.89 -16.04 -0.72
N PHE A 546 3.44 -16.26 0.47
CA PHE A 546 4.85 -16.05 0.77
C PHE A 546 5.42 -17.30 1.42
N ASP A 547 6.39 -17.92 0.76
CA ASP A 547 7.07 -19.12 1.26
C ASP A 547 8.43 -19.26 0.56
N LEU A 548 9.32 -20.10 1.09
CA LEU A 548 10.66 -20.33 0.54
C LEU A 548 11.46 -19.03 0.36
N GLY A 549 11.14 -18.01 1.17
CA GLY A 549 11.71 -16.68 1.05
C GLY A 549 11.34 -15.95 -0.24
N ARG A 550 10.16 -16.19 -0.85
CA ARG A 550 9.67 -15.56 -2.10
C ARG A 550 8.20 -15.14 -1.95
N GLU A 551 7.74 -14.21 -2.79
CA GLU A 551 6.31 -14.01 -3.06
C GLU A 551 5.94 -14.97 -4.21
N LEU A 552 5.07 -15.93 -3.94
CA LEU A 552 4.82 -17.11 -4.77
C LEU A 552 3.68 -16.93 -5.76
N CYS A 553 2.84 -15.92 -5.60
CA CYS A 553 1.80 -15.58 -6.57
C CYS A 553 2.33 -14.62 -7.65
N ALA A 554 3.53 -14.08 -7.51
CA ALA A 554 4.19 -13.21 -8.49
C ALA A 554 3.32 -12.06 -9.00
N GLU A 555 2.88 -11.20 -8.07
CA GLU A 555 2.12 -10.00 -8.42
C GLU A 555 2.92 -9.12 -9.39
N LEU A 556 2.31 -8.81 -10.55
CA LEU A 556 2.94 -7.96 -11.58
C LEU A 556 3.16 -6.53 -11.08
N GLY A 557 2.29 -6.08 -10.18
CA GLY A 557 2.32 -4.78 -9.56
C GLY A 557 2.04 -3.63 -10.52
N TYR A 558 2.75 -2.52 -10.34
CA TYR A 558 2.53 -1.26 -11.03
C TYR A 558 3.84 -0.61 -11.44
N GLY A 559 3.85 -0.02 -12.63
CA GLY A 559 4.96 0.78 -13.15
C GLY A 559 4.53 2.22 -13.39
N THR A 560 3.74 2.46 -14.43
CA THR A 560 3.42 3.82 -14.89
C THR A 560 1.91 4.01 -15.02
N PHE A 561 1.41 5.16 -14.55
CA PHE A 561 -0.02 5.45 -14.55
C PHE A 561 -0.57 5.56 -15.99
N ASP A 562 -1.82 5.16 -16.19
CA ASP A 562 -2.56 5.31 -17.46
C ASP A 562 -1.93 4.70 -18.74
N THR A 563 -0.98 3.77 -18.60
CA THR A 563 -0.41 3.02 -19.75
C THR A 563 -1.34 1.90 -20.22
N PRO A 564 -1.15 1.38 -21.45
CA PRO A 564 -1.85 0.18 -21.92
C PRO A 564 -1.73 -1.03 -20.99
N LEU A 565 -0.59 -1.23 -20.32
CA LEU A 565 -0.44 -2.35 -19.37
C LEU A 565 -1.01 -2.04 -17.99
N HIS A 566 -0.92 -0.79 -17.51
CA HIS A 566 -1.61 -0.42 -16.28
C HIS A 566 -3.11 -0.61 -16.44
N LYS A 567 -3.72 -0.05 -17.49
CA LYS A 567 -5.16 -0.19 -17.73
C LYS A 567 -5.58 -1.57 -18.22
N GLY A 568 -4.87 -2.16 -19.17
CA GLY A 568 -5.33 -3.35 -19.89
C GLY A 568 -4.81 -4.67 -19.36
N TRP A 569 -3.82 -4.65 -18.47
CA TRP A 569 -3.12 -5.85 -18.00
C TRP A 569 -3.06 -5.94 -16.47
N SER A 570 -2.15 -5.22 -15.83
CA SER A 570 -1.84 -5.36 -14.40
C SER A 570 -2.96 -4.99 -13.43
N THR A 571 -3.96 -4.19 -13.82
CA THR A 571 -5.12 -3.91 -12.97
C THR A 571 -6.28 -4.89 -13.17
N ARG A 572 -6.20 -5.81 -14.16
CA ARG A 572 -7.30 -6.71 -14.51
C ARG A 572 -7.28 -7.95 -13.62
N ALA A 573 -8.46 -8.45 -13.27
CA ALA A 573 -8.62 -9.60 -12.39
C ALA A 573 -7.82 -10.83 -12.86
N VAL A 574 -7.76 -11.10 -14.16
CA VAL A 574 -7.03 -12.27 -14.71
C VAL A 574 -5.51 -12.22 -14.46
N ALA A 575 -4.95 -11.04 -14.18
CA ALA A 575 -3.53 -10.85 -13.88
C ALA A 575 -3.16 -11.17 -12.42
N HIS A 576 -4.14 -11.53 -11.59
CA HIS A 576 -3.96 -11.92 -10.20
C HIS A 576 -4.35 -13.39 -9.97
N CYS A 577 -3.92 -13.98 -8.86
CA CYS A 577 -4.32 -15.33 -8.44
C CYS A 577 -5.76 -15.35 -7.87
N ILE A 578 -6.75 -15.20 -8.74
CA ILE A 578 -8.19 -15.04 -8.44
C ILE A 578 -9.09 -15.67 -9.52
N VAL A 579 -10.37 -15.89 -9.20
CA VAL A 579 -11.41 -16.25 -10.17
C VAL A 579 -11.96 -15.01 -10.86
N THR A 580 -12.09 -15.05 -12.19
CA THR A 580 -12.82 -14.06 -12.98
C THR A 580 -14.18 -14.62 -13.41
N VAL A 581 -15.17 -13.75 -13.63
CA VAL A 581 -16.51 -14.11 -14.14
C VAL A 581 -16.70 -13.45 -15.50
N ASP A 582 -17.10 -14.22 -16.50
CA ASP A 582 -17.31 -13.78 -17.89
C ASP A 582 -16.16 -12.95 -18.48
N GLY A 583 -14.92 -13.30 -18.11
CA GLY A 583 -13.71 -12.60 -18.59
C GLY A 583 -13.71 -11.12 -18.24
N ASP A 584 -14.37 -10.76 -17.13
CA ASP A 584 -14.54 -9.39 -16.63
C ASP A 584 -15.39 -8.48 -17.54
N ALA A 585 -16.40 -9.05 -18.21
CA ALA A 585 -17.12 -8.34 -19.27
C ALA A 585 -17.84 -7.05 -18.85
N ALA A 586 -18.23 -6.95 -17.58
CA ALA A 586 -18.94 -5.80 -17.03
C ALA A 586 -18.02 -4.61 -16.67
N MET A 587 -16.70 -4.76 -16.82
CA MET A 587 -15.72 -3.76 -16.39
C MET A 587 -15.52 -2.62 -17.40
N ASP A 588 -15.82 -1.39 -16.97
CA ASP A 588 -15.65 -0.12 -17.69
C ASP A 588 -14.82 0.90 -16.89
N GLY A 589 -13.51 0.69 -16.75
CA GLY A 589 -12.66 1.65 -16.04
C GLY A 589 -11.27 1.11 -15.69
N TYR A 590 -10.63 1.67 -14.67
CA TYR A 590 -9.35 1.18 -14.15
C TYR A 590 -9.49 -0.06 -13.27
N PHE A 591 -10.54 -0.12 -12.46
CA PHE A 591 -10.85 -1.17 -11.50
C PHE A 591 -12.34 -1.13 -11.12
N LYS A 592 -12.88 -2.22 -10.58
CA LYS A 592 -14.22 -2.35 -10.00
C LYS A 592 -14.30 -1.48 -8.77
N LYS A 593 -15.21 -0.50 -8.76
CA LYS A 593 -15.59 0.15 -7.52
C LYS A 593 -16.39 -0.86 -6.71
N THR A 594 -15.91 -1.20 -5.52
CA THR A 594 -16.55 -2.18 -4.64
C THR A 594 -16.53 -1.67 -3.21
N PRO A 595 -17.60 -1.91 -2.42
CA PRO A 595 -17.60 -1.65 -0.99
C PRO A 595 -16.73 -2.64 -0.20
N GLY A 596 -16.21 -3.69 -0.84
CA GLY A 596 -15.46 -4.78 -0.21
C GLY A 596 -16.28 -6.07 -0.07
N SER A 597 -15.69 -7.03 0.63
CA SER A 597 -16.14 -8.40 0.82
C SER A 597 -16.70 -8.60 2.22
N ASN A 598 -17.68 -9.51 2.33
CA ASN A 598 -18.20 -9.96 3.61
C ASN A 598 -17.24 -10.99 4.21
N TRP A 599 -16.44 -10.58 5.19
CA TRP A 599 -15.58 -11.46 5.96
C TRP A 599 -16.40 -12.26 6.97
N ARG A 600 -16.15 -13.57 7.06
CA ARG A 600 -16.98 -14.52 7.82
C ARG A 600 -16.23 -15.27 8.91
N SER A 601 -14.96 -15.58 8.65
CA SER A 601 -14.10 -16.37 9.54
C SER A 601 -12.64 -15.92 9.40
N PHE A 602 -11.93 -15.83 10.52
CA PHE A 602 -10.49 -15.62 10.62
C PHE A 602 -9.99 -16.40 11.85
N LEU A 603 -9.09 -17.35 11.65
CA LEU A 603 -8.47 -18.17 12.69
C LEU A 603 -6.96 -18.17 12.48
N ASN A 604 -6.21 -17.71 13.49
CA ASN A 604 -4.75 -17.75 13.51
C ASN A 604 -4.26 -18.82 14.51
N GLY A 605 -4.39 -20.11 14.18
CA GLY A 605 -3.88 -21.20 15.03
C GLY A 605 -2.44 -21.60 14.67
N ASP A 606 -1.78 -22.34 15.57
CA ASP A 606 -0.37 -22.75 15.39
C ASP A 606 -0.21 -23.81 14.28
N VAL A 607 -1.12 -24.79 14.24
CA VAL A 607 -1.14 -25.85 13.21
C VAL A 607 -2.00 -25.46 12.01
N VAL A 608 -3.14 -24.81 12.25
CA VAL A 608 -4.12 -24.46 11.22
C VAL A 608 -4.46 -22.98 11.30
N LYS A 609 -4.42 -22.32 10.15
CA LYS A 609 -4.92 -20.95 9.98
C LYS A 609 -6.02 -20.94 8.92
N TYR A 610 -7.07 -20.15 9.11
CA TYR A 610 -8.24 -20.18 8.24
C TYR A 610 -8.83 -18.79 7.99
N MET A 611 -9.22 -18.52 6.75
CA MET A 611 -9.91 -17.31 6.32
C MET A 611 -11.11 -17.66 5.45
N ASP A 612 -12.21 -16.92 5.59
CA ASP A 612 -13.42 -17.03 4.76
C ASP A 612 -13.98 -15.64 4.45
N ALA A 613 -14.15 -15.36 3.15
CA ALA A 613 -14.72 -14.10 2.67
C ALA A 613 -15.58 -14.31 1.42
N ASP A 614 -16.66 -13.53 1.32
CA ASP A 614 -17.57 -13.49 0.16
C ASP A 614 -17.54 -12.10 -0.49
N GLY A 615 -16.94 -12.03 -1.68
CA GLY A 615 -16.67 -10.80 -2.42
C GLY A 615 -17.70 -10.48 -3.49
N ARG A 616 -18.93 -11.04 -3.43
CA ARG A 616 -19.95 -10.83 -4.47
C ARG A 616 -20.34 -9.36 -4.69
N LEU A 617 -20.16 -8.51 -3.67
CA LEU A 617 -20.49 -7.08 -3.75
C LEU A 617 -19.56 -6.28 -4.68
N GLN A 618 -18.53 -6.91 -5.25
CA GLN A 618 -17.72 -6.28 -6.28
C GLN A 618 -18.36 -6.28 -7.67
N PHE A 619 -19.43 -7.04 -7.87
CA PHE A 619 -20.15 -7.11 -9.12
C PHE A 619 -21.39 -6.22 -9.06
N ASP A 620 -21.58 -5.41 -10.10
CA ASP A 620 -22.81 -4.66 -10.30
C ASP A 620 -23.92 -5.64 -10.69
N PRO A 621 -24.95 -5.85 -9.85
CA PRO A 621 -25.99 -6.84 -10.10
C PRO A 621 -26.83 -6.52 -11.35
N GLU A 622 -26.86 -5.27 -11.82
CA GLU A 622 -27.54 -4.89 -13.06
C GLU A 622 -26.74 -5.30 -14.31
N LYS A 623 -25.40 -5.30 -14.21
CA LYS A 623 -24.50 -5.67 -15.34
C LYS A 623 -24.14 -7.14 -15.35
N LEU A 624 -23.85 -7.73 -14.19
CA LEU A 624 -23.39 -9.12 -14.04
C LEU A 624 -23.87 -9.70 -12.71
N PRO A 625 -25.01 -10.42 -12.69
CA PRO A 625 -25.54 -10.99 -11.46
C PRO A 625 -24.65 -12.13 -10.94
N VAL A 626 -24.00 -11.90 -9.80
CA VAL A 626 -23.19 -12.88 -9.07
C VAL A 626 -23.80 -13.09 -7.68
N GLU A 627 -24.34 -14.28 -7.45
CA GLU A 627 -25.01 -14.64 -6.20
C GLU A 627 -24.03 -15.09 -5.11
N LYS A 628 -22.86 -15.61 -5.52
CA LYS A 628 -21.81 -16.12 -4.63
C LYS A 628 -20.45 -15.90 -5.27
N PHE A 629 -19.50 -15.36 -4.50
CA PHE A 629 -18.09 -15.24 -4.87
C PHE A 629 -17.24 -15.42 -3.62
N ARG A 630 -17.22 -16.65 -3.09
CA ARG A 630 -16.70 -16.97 -1.75
C ARG A 630 -15.37 -17.70 -1.85
N ARG A 631 -14.35 -17.18 -1.17
CA ARG A 631 -13.02 -17.79 -1.06
C ARG A 631 -12.76 -18.23 0.37
N ARG A 632 -12.33 -19.48 0.53
CA ARG A 632 -11.96 -20.10 1.80
C ARG A 632 -10.56 -20.65 1.70
N ILE A 633 -9.67 -20.20 2.58
CA ILE A 633 -8.27 -20.61 2.57
C ILE A 633 -7.90 -21.21 3.91
N VAL A 634 -7.33 -22.41 3.88
CA VAL A 634 -6.76 -23.10 5.04
C VAL A 634 -5.26 -23.21 4.83
N THR A 635 -4.49 -22.66 5.77
CA THR A 635 -3.03 -22.86 5.85
C THR A 635 -2.74 -23.92 6.88
N VAL A 636 -1.98 -24.95 6.51
CA VAL A 636 -1.56 -26.02 7.40
C VAL A 636 -0.06 -25.96 7.61
N VAL A 637 0.34 -25.71 8.85
CA VAL A 637 1.74 -25.76 9.28
C VAL A 637 2.08 -27.22 9.56
N VAL A 638 3.01 -27.77 8.80
CA VAL A 638 3.49 -29.15 9.00
C VAL A 638 4.59 -29.17 10.06
N ASP A 639 5.56 -28.27 9.91
CA ASP A 639 6.69 -28.07 10.81
C ASP A 639 7.28 -26.65 10.67
N GLU A 640 8.46 -26.42 11.25
CA GLU A 640 9.19 -25.15 11.23
C GLU A 640 9.53 -24.64 9.83
N ALA A 641 9.66 -25.52 8.83
CA ALA A 641 10.07 -25.19 7.47
C ALA A 641 9.01 -25.47 6.40
N ASN A 642 8.02 -26.31 6.67
CA ASN A 642 7.08 -26.81 5.67
C ASN A 642 5.63 -26.46 6.00
N SER A 643 4.91 -25.97 4.99
CA SER A 643 3.46 -25.76 5.00
C SER A 643 2.85 -26.22 3.69
N TYR A 644 1.55 -26.46 3.72
CA TYR A 644 0.74 -26.52 2.51
C TYR A 644 -0.57 -25.76 2.72
N TYR A 645 -1.22 -25.40 1.62
CA TYR A 645 -2.39 -24.52 1.62
C TYR A 645 -3.52 -25.18 0.85
N ILE A 646 -4.75 -25.05 1.34
CA ILE A 646 -5.97 -25.45 0.64
C ILE A 646 -6.73 -24.18 0.29
N ASP A 647 -7.05 -24.01 -0.99
CA ASP A 647 -7.86 -22.89 -1.49
C ASP A 647 -9.14 -23.43 -2.14
N LEU A 648 -10.28 -22.94 -1.64
CA LEU A 648 -11.62 -23.35 -2.07
C LEU A 648 -12.40 -22.10 -2.47
N PHE A 649 -12.69 -21.99 -3.76
CA PHE A 649 -13.39 -20.85 -4.35
C PHE A 649 -14.72 -21.31 -4.97
N ASP A 650 -15.84 -20.85 -4.40
CA ASP A 650 -17.18 -21.12 -4.92
C ASP A 650 -17.76 -19.88 -5.60
N VAL A 651 -18.22 -20.05 -6.84
CA VAL A 651 -18.75 -18.96 -7.65
C VAL A 651 -20.07 -19.34 -8.33
N LYS A 652 -21.11 -18.54 -8.08
CA LYS A 652 -22.43 -18.69 -8.72
C LYS A 652 -22.81 -17.40 -9.44
N GLY A 653 -22.93 -17.46 -10.76
CA GLY A 653 -23.21 -16.32 -11.64
C GLY A 653 -22.32 -16.33 -12.88
N GLY A 654 -22.73 -15.64 -13.94
CA GLY A 654 -22.04 -15.63 -15.24
C GLY A 654 -22.19 -16.91 -16.06
N SER A 655 -21.65 -16.86 -17.28
CA SER A 655 -21.66 -17.94 -18.28
C SER A 655 -20.39 -18.79 -18.29
N PHE A 656 -19.26 -18.24 -17.82
CA PHE A 656 -18.02 -18.97 -17.55
C PHE A 656 -17.21 -18.31 -16.43
N ARG A 657 -16.33 -19.10 -15.80
CA ARG A 657 -15.41 -18.63 -14.75
C ARG A 657 -14.01 -19.16 -15.02
N ASP A 658 -13.00 -18.31 -14.87
CA ASP A 658 -11.60 -18.71 -14.96
C ASP A 658 -10.91 -18.49 -13.63
N TYR A 659 -10.38 -19.54 -13.03
CA TYR A 659 -9.41 -19.40 -11.95
C TYR A 659 -8.01 -19.23 -12.55
N SER A 660 -7.43 -18.05 -12.39
CA SER A 660 -6.06 -17.73 -12.81
C SER A 660 -5.08 -18.05 -11.68
N PHE A 661 -3.96 -18.69 -12.02
CA PHE A 661 -2.85 -18.95 -11.09
C PHE A 661 -1.52 -18.80 -11.80
N HIS A 662 -0.56 -18.11 -11.17
CA HIS A 662 0.79 -17.91 -11.70
C HIS A 662 1.81 -17.94 -10.55
N ALA A 663 3.08 -18.05 -10.92
CA ALA A 663 4.21 -18.16 -10.00
C ALA A 663 5.40 -17.32 -10.51
N PRO A 664 6.43 -17.06 -9.68
CA PRO A 664 7.60 -16.30 -10.08
C PRO A 664 8.21 -16.78 -11.39
N TRP A 665 8.62 -15.81 -12.21
CA TRP A 665 9.31 -16.09 -13.46
C TRP A 665 10.63 -16.82 -13.21
N ASN A 666 11.12 -17.49 -14.25
CA ASN A 666 12.44 -18.10 -14.25
C ASN A 666 13.00 -18.07 -15.68
N ASP A 667 14.01 -17.22 -15.91
CA ASP A 667 14.54 -16.88 -17.24
C ASP A 667 15.18 -18.08 -17.97
N LYS A 668 15.36 -19.21 -17.28
CA LYS A 668 15.87 -20.44 -17.91
C LYS A 668 14.85 -21.10 -18.86
N LEU A 669 13.60 -20.63 -18.96
CA LEU A 669 12.48 -21.50 -19.29
C LEU A 669 11.46 -20.89 -20.26
N LEU A 670 11.65 -21.14 -21.56
CA LEU A 670 10.58 -21.00 -22.56
C LEU A 670 9.66 -22.22 -22.62
N THR A 671 10.02 -23.38 -22.04
CA THR A 671 9.17 -24.60 -22.07
C THR A 671 9.35 -25.63 -20.92
N ALA A 672 10.37 -25.54 -20.05
CA ALA A 672 10.65 -26.58 -19.04
C ALA A 672 10.41 -26.18 -17.57
N ALA A 673 9.93 -24.96 -17.28
CA ALA A 673 9.65 -24.51 -15.90
C ALA A 673 8.40 -25.12 -15.31
N LEU A 674 7.38 -25.17 -16.16
CA LEU A 674 6.04 -25.57 -15.81
C LEU A 674 5.84 -26.99 -16.30
N THR A 675 5.73 -27.92 -15.36
CA THR A 675 5.31 -29.29 -15.65
C THR A 675 3.86 -29.45 -15.28
N MET A 676 3.06 -29.99 -16.20
CA MET A 676 1.67 -30.37 -15.93
C MET A 676 1.55 -31.90 -15.88
N GLU A 677 0.96 -32.42 -14.82
CA GLU A 677 0.74 -33.86 -14.61
C GLU A 677 -0.77 -34.16 -14.57
N GLY A 678 -1.18 -35.29 -15.13
CA GLY A 678 -2.60 -35.67 -15.24
C GLY A 678 -3.31 -35.09 -16.46
N ILE A 679 -2.62 -34.24 -17.23
CA ILE A 679 -3.09 -33.66 -18.49
C ILE A 679 -1.94 -33.57 -19.50
N ASP A 680 -2.24 -33.72 -20.79
CA ASP A 680 -1.31 -33.54 -21.90
C ASP A 680 -1.66 -32.23 -22.64
N PRO A 681 -1.03 -31.09 -22.29
CA PRO A 681 -1.42 -29.79 -22.84
C PRO A 681 -1.04 -29.69 -24.32
N LYS A 682 -2.04 -29.48 -25.19
CA LYS A 682 -1.87 -29.25 -26.63
C LYS A 682 -2.27 -27.82 -27.01
N PRO A 683 -1.71 -27.25 -28.10
CA PRO A 683 -2.21 -25.97 -28.63
C PRO A 683 -3.72 -25.99 -28.82
N VAL A 684 -4.41 -24.95 -28.36
CA VAL A 684 -5.88 -24.87 -28.44
C VAL A 684 -6.29 -24.40 -29.83
N LYS A 685 -7.07 -25.20 -30.55
CA LYS A 685 -7.48 -24.87 -31.93
C LYS A 685 -8.28 -23.57 -31.96
N GLY A 686 -7.80 -22.59 -32.73
CA GLY A 686 -8.45 -21.28 -32.91
C GLY A 686 -8.19 -20.28 -31.79
N ALA A 687 -7.40 -20.62 -30.77
CA ALA A 687 -7.08 -19.73 -29.66
C ALA A 687 -5.57 -19.72 -29.41
N TRP A 688 -4.88 -18.69 -29.91
CA TRP A 688 -3.49 -18.43 -29.56
C TRP A 688 -3.38 -17.71 -28.21
N THR A 689 -4.28 -16.76 -27.98
CA THR A 689 -4.45 -16.04 -26.72
C THR A 689 -5.60 -16.62 -25.92
N ALA A 690 -5.59 -16.40 -24.60
CA ALA A 690 -6.70 -16.81 -23.74
C ALA A 690 -8.02 -16.10 -24.14
N ALA A 691 -7.95 -14.90 -24.71
CA ALA A 691 -9.13 -14.18 -25.19
C ALA A 691 -9.81 -14.91 -26.35
N GLY A 692 -9.04 -15.61 -27.20
CA GLY A 692 -9.54 -16.39 -28.34
C GLY A 692 -10.42 -17.59 -27.96
N LEU A 693 -10.48 -17.95 -26.67
CA LEU A 693 -11.48 -18.89 -26.16
C LEU A 693 -12.90 -18.32 -26.31
N SER A 694 -13.06 -16.99 -26.15
CA SER A 694 -14.33 -16.30 -26.42
C SER A 694 -14.60 -16.23 -27.93
N PRO A 695 -15.84 -16.47 -28.39
CA PRO A 695 -16.23 -16.20 -29.76
C PRO A 695 -15.96 -14.75 -30.21
N GLU A 696 -16.06 -13.79 -29.29
CA GLU A 696 -15.84 -12.35 -29.55
C GLU A 696 -14.44 -12.06 -30.09
N PHE A 697 -13.41 -12.69 -29.55
CA PHE A 697 -12.01 -12.41 -29.88
C PHE A 697 -11.33 -13.53 -30.67
N ARG A 698 -12.08 -14.55 -31.08
CA ARG A 698 -11.53 -15.72 -31.77
C ARG A 698 -10.84 -15.35 -33.09
N ASP A 699 -11.46 -14.46 -33.84
CA ASP A 699 -10.96 -14.01 -35.16
C ASP A 699 -10.19 -12.68 -35.07
N ALA A 700 -9.88 -12.21 -33.85
CA ALA A 700 -9.11 -10.98 -33.66
C ALA A 700 -7.70 -11.13 -34.24
N SER A 701 -7.20 -10.10 -34.93
CA SER A 701 -5.91 -10.13 -35.63
C SER A 701 -4.70 -10.29 -34.69
N TRP A 702 -4.87 -9.97 -33.41
CA TRP A 702 -3.89 -10.14 -32.34
C TRP A 702 -4.00 -11.51 -31.64
N ASN A 703 -5.01 -12.32 -31.93
CA ASN A 703 -5.12 -13.73 -31.49
C ASN A 703 -4.25 -14.65 -32.38
N ALA A 704 -2.98 -14.29 -32.60
CA ALA A 704 -2.05 -15.02 -33.46
C ALA A 704 -0.58 -14.91 -32.97
N PRO A 705 0.28 -15.90 -33.27
CA PRO A 705 1.70 -15.87 -32.90
C PRO A 705 2.42 -14.60 -33.34
N GLY A 706 3.18 -13.98 -32.44
CA GLY A 706 3.90 -12.72 -32.67
C GLY A 706 3.02 -11.48 -32.75
N ARG A 707 1.69 -11.61 -32.58
CA ARG A 707 0.72 -10.51 -32.70
C ARG A 707 -0.08 -10.25 -31.42
N SER A 708 0.04 -11.09 -30.39
CA SER A 708 -0.65 -10.82 -29.12
C SER A 708 -0.15 -9.53 -28.45
N TRP A 709 -0.93 -8.99 -27.52
CA TRP A 709 -0.50 -7.82 -26.74
C TRP A 709 0.71 -8.16 -25.87
N GLY A 710 0.72 -9.38 -25.31
CA GLY A 710 1.77 -9.84 -24.43
C GLY A 710 3.13 -10.02 -25.10
N GLU A 711 3.15 -10.39 -26.39
CA GLU A 711 4.38 -10.54 -27.17
C GLU A 711 5.01 -9.21 -27.62
N ARG A 712 4.28 -8.09 -27.47
CA ARG A 712 4.64 -6.79 -28.06
C ARG A 712 4.87 -5.66 -27.04
N VAL A 713 4.99 -6.01 -25.76
CA VAL A 713 5.28 -5.05 -24.69
C VAL A 713 6.65 -4.40 -24.92
N GLY A 714 6.66 -3.07 -24.96
CA GLY A 714 7.84 -2.25 -25.20
C GLY A 714 8.21 -1.36 -24.00
N ASN A 715 9.06 -0.36 -24.26
CA ASN A 715 9.44 0.64 -23.25
C ASN A 715 8.24 1.49 -22.83
N ALA A 716 8.24 1.93 -21.56
CA ALA A 716 7.16 2.74 -20.99
C ALA A 716 5.79 2.06 -21.06
N GLU A 717 5.76 0.72 -20.97
CA GLU A 717 4.53 -0.06 -20.97
C GLU A 717 3.66 0.19 -22.22
N THR A 718 4.28 0.53 -23.35
CA THR A 718 3.59 0.68 -24.64
C THR A 718 3.47 -0.65 -25.36
N ILE A 719 2.45 -0.80 -26.20
CA ILE A 719 2.35 -1.93 -27.15
C ILE A 719 2.96 -1.52 -28.48
N THR A 720 3.88 -2.34 -29.00
CA THR A 720 4.49 -2.11 -30.31
C THR A 720 3.48 -2.39 -31.43
N PRO A 721 3.18 -1.44 -32.32
CA PRO A 721 2.30 -1.68 -33.47
C PRO A 721 2.89 -2.70 -34.46
N VAL A 722 2.04 -3.29 -35.30
CA VAL A 722 2.44 -4.23 -36.37
C VAL A 722 2.31 -3.61 -37.76
N ASP A 723 2.78 -4.29 -38.80
CA ASP A 723 2.59 -3.91 -40.21
C ASP A 723 1.75 -5.00 -40.94
N PRO A 724 0.61 -4.67 -41.57
CA PRO A 724 -0.10 -3.38 -41.51
C PRO A 724 -0.56 -3.04 -40.09
N PRO A 725 -0.72 -1.74 -39.75
CA PRO A 725 -1.06 -1.29 -38.40
C PRO A 725 -2.37 -1.88 -37.89
N ASP A 726 -2.36 -2.27 -36.62
CA ASP A 726 -3.51 -2.69 -35.85
C ASP A 726 -4.01 -1.57 -34.92
N ASP A 727 -5.04 -1.84 -34.13
CA ASP A 727 -5.67 -0.87 -33.22
C ASP A 727 -4.82 -0.55 -31.97
N ALA A 728 -3.52 -0.83 -31.98
CA ALA A 728 -2.65 -0.58 -30.84
C ALA A 728 -2.53 0.92 -30.53
N GLY A 729 -2.90 1.31 -29.30
CA GLY A 729 -2.89 2.69 -28.82
C GLY A 729 -1.81 3.01 -27.77
N GLY A 730 -1.71 4.29 -27.41
CA GLY A 730 -0.79 4.83 -26.39
C GLY A 730 -1.40 4.92 -24.98
N TYR A 731 -0.97 5.89 -24.16
CA TYR A 731 -1.63 6.11 -22.86
C TYR A 731 -3.11 6.42 -23.04
N GLY A 732 -3.90 6.10 -22.02
CA GLY A 732 -5.34 6.27 -22.08
C GLY A 732 -6.05 5.09 -22.75
N TRP A 733 -5.39 4.44 -23.72
CA TRP A 733 -5.93 3.30 -24.45
C TRP A 733 -5.93 2.04 -23.60
N MET A 734 -7.06 1.33 -23.63
CA MET A 734 -7.23 0.04 -22.99
C MET A 734 -7.24 -1.05 -24.07
N PRO A 735 -6.20 -1.90 -24.14
CA PRO A 735 -6.17 -3.03 -25.06
C PRO A 735 -7.43 -3.91 -24.96
N PRO A 736 -8.03 -4.32 -26.09
CA PRO A 736 -9.19 -5.22 -26.06
C PRO A 736 -8.78 -6.61 -25.57
N GLY A 737 -9.76 -7.38 -25.10
CA GLY A 737 -9.53 -8.70 -24.50
C GLY A 737 -9.31 -8.69 -22.98
N ARG A 738 -9.44 -7.53 -22.30
CA ARG A 738 -9.56 -7.42 -20.82
C ARG A 738 -8.49 -8.20 -20.04
N GLY A 739 -7.23 -8.07 -20.46
CA GLY A 739 -6.10 -8.80 -19.90
C GLY A 739 -5.84 -10.16 -20.56
N TYR A 740 -6.87 -10.87 -21.04
CA TYR A 740 -6.72 -12.18 -21.68
C TYR A 740 -5.97 -12.14 -23.01
N GLY A 741 -5.87 -10.97 -23.66
CA GLY A 741 -5.05 -10.79 -24.87
C GLY A 741 -3.54 -10.71 -24.59
N PHE A 742 -3.14 -10.57 -23.31
CA PHE A 742 -1.75 -10.64 -22.87
C PHE A 742 -1.30 -12.06 -22.52
N LEU A 743 -2.26 -12.98 -22.34
CA LEU A 743 -2.01 -14.41 -22.13
C LEU A 743 -1.96 -15.10 -23.49
N TYR A 744 -0.78 -15.53 -23.92
CA TYR A 744 -0.54 -16.09 -25.26
C TYR A 744 0.11 -17.48 -25.22
N ASN A 745 0.28 -18.12 -26.39
CA ASN A 745 0.76 -19.49 -26.50
C ASN A 745 -0.10 -20.48 -25.68
N LEU A 746 -1.42 -20.33 -25.83
CA LEU A 746 -2.42 -21.09 -25.09
C LEU A 746 -2.38 -22.58 -25.44
N ARG A 747 -2.23 -23.41 -24.42
CA ARG A 747 -2.14 -24.86 -24.53
C ARG A 747 -2.92 -25.52 -23.40
N GLY A 748 -3.64 -26.60 -23.66
CA GLY A 748 -4.41 -27.28 -22.63
C GLY A 748 -5.38 -28.30 -23.19
N ALA A 749 -6.23 -28.81 -22.31
CA ALA A 749 -7.33 -29.71 -22.64
C ALA A 749 -8.44 -29.60 -21.58
N LYS A 750 -9.61 -30.18 -21.86
CA LYS A 750 -10.66 -30.36 -20.85
C LYS A 750 -10.43 -31.65 -20.06
N THR A 751 -10.71 -31.63 -18.77
CA THR A 751 -10.60 -32.81 -17.90
C THR A 751 -11.54 -32.71 -16.70
N ALA A 752 -12.08 -33.86 -16.27
CA ALA A 752 -12.77 -34.03 -14.99
C ALA A 752 -11.93 -34.81 -13.97
N LYS A 753 -10.69 -35.19 -14.33
CA LYS A 753 -9.76 -35.90 -13.45
C LYS A 753 -8.87 -34.91 -12.71
N PRO A 754 -8.43 -35.22 -11.48
CA PRO A 754 -7.39 -34.45 -10.81
C PRO A 754 -6.13 -34.32 -11.65
N TRP A 755 -5.51 -33.15 -11.61
CA TRP A 755 -4.27 -32.83 -12.31
C TRP A 755 -3.45 -31.83 -11.49
N SER A 756 -2.22 -31.53 -11.89
CA SER A 756 -1.40 -30.54 -11.18
C SER A 756 -0.47 -29.77 -12.10
N ALA A 757 -0.06 -28.59 -11.66
CA ALA A 757 0.97 -27.75 -12.25
C ALA A 757 2.12 -27.60 -11.25
N THR A 758 3.37 -27.75 -11.70
CA THR A 758 4.58 -27.55 -10.89
C THR A 758 5.50 -26.56 -11.58
N TRP A 759 5.83 -25.47 -10.89
CA TRP A 759 6.81 -24.47 -11.32
C TRP A 759 8.14 -24.69 -10.60
N ALA A 760 9.22 -24.82 -11.38
CA ALA A 760 10.58 -24.71 -10.85
C ALA A 760 10.95 -23.22 -10.69
N LEU A 761 11.19 -22.79 -9.44
CA LEU A 761 11.42 -21.38 -9.12
C LEU A 761 12.89 -20.98 -9.37
N GLU A 762 13.12 -19.71 -9.69
CA GLU A 762 14.49 -19.20 -9.84
C GLU A 762 15.23 -19.25 -8.49
N GLY A 763 16.47 -19.73 -8.51
CA GLY A 763 17.32 -19.85 -7.32
C GLY A 763 18.34 -21.00 -7.42
N SER A 764 19.13 -21.17 -6.35
CA SER A 764 20.07 -22.30 -6.20
C SER A 764 19.61 -23.34 -5.18
N ASP A 765 18.46 -23.11 -4.55
CA ASP A 765 17.89 -23.88 -3.44
C ASP A 765 16.93 -24.99 -3.89
N ASP A 766 16.79 -25.20 -5.20
CA ASP A 766 15.90 -26.22 -5.80
C ASP A 766 14.46 -26.09 -5.27
N ALA A 767 13.96 -24.85 -5.29
CA ALA A 767 12.63 -24.48 -4.84
C ALA A 767 11.59 -24.73 -5.94
N HIS A 768 10.45 -25.29 -5.55
CA HIS A 768 9.34 -25.61 -6.44
C HIS A 768 8.02 -25.15 -5.81
N LEU A 769 7.08 -24.76 -6.66
CA LEU A 769 5.69 -24.54 -6.29
C LEU A 769 4.82 -25.55 -7.04
N ARG A 770 4.10 -26.41 -6.32
CA ARG A 770 3.13 -27.33 -6.93
C ARG A 770 1.72 -26.94 -6.54
N VAL A 771 0.80 -26.94 -7.51
CA VAL A 771 -0.63 -26.73 -7.30
C VAL A 771 -1.39 -27.92 -7.89
N GLY A 772 -2.09 -28.66 -7.03
CA GLY A 772 -3.03 -29.70 -7.45
C GLY A 772 -4.44 -29.13 -7.63
N PHE A 773 -5.11 -29.50 -8.72
CA PHE A 773 -6.47 -29.07 -9.07
C PHE A 773 -7.42 -30.27 -9.03
N PHE A 774 -8.54 -30.12 -8.32
CA PHE A 774 -9.52 -31.18 -8.09
C PHE A 774 -10.90 -30.77 -8.61
N PRO A 775 -11.17 -30.96 -9.92
CA PRO A 775 -12.39 -30.47 -10.54
C PRO A 775 -13.63 -31.28 -10.10
N THR A 776 -14.78 -30.60 -9.97
CA THR A 776 -16.07 -31.23 -9.66
C THR A 776 -16.86 -31.66 -10.90
N ASN A 777 -16.47 -31.16 -12.07
CA ASN A 777 -17.01 -31.48 -13.39
C ASN A 777 -15.90 -31.37 -14.44
N GLU A 778 -16.22 -31.62 -15.71
CA GLU A 778 -15.27 -31.35 -16.78
C GLU A 778 -14.97 -29.84 -16.86
N MET A 779 -13.70 -29.47 -16.68
CA MET A 779 -13.20 -28.10 -16.72
C MET A 779 -12.04 -28.00 -17.71
N GLY A 780 -11.85 -26.83 -18.31
CA GLY A 780 -10.65 -26.52 -19.09
C GLY A 780 -9.45 -26.34 -18.18
N ALA A 781 -8.31 -26.93 -18.53
CA ALA A 781 -7.04 -26.74 -17.83
C ALA A 781 -6.02 -26.26 -18.87
N TYR A 782 -5.75 -24.95 -18.85
CA TYR A 782 -4.93 -24.27 -19.82
C TYR A 782 -3.67 -23.68 -19.18
N ALA A 783 -2.57 -23.68 -19.92
CA ALA A 783 -1.37 -22.93 -19.64
C ALA A 783 -1.18 -21.83 -20.70
N ALA A 784 -0.69 -20.68 -20.27
CA ALA A 784 -0.36 -19.55 -21.13
C ALA A 784 0.95 -18.88 -20.68
N ASN A 785 1.53 -18.11 -21.58
CA ASN A 785 2.66 -17.25 -21.33
C ASN A 785 2.16 -15.80 -21.13
N ALA A 786 2.83 -15.03 -20.29
CA ALA A 786 2.51 -13.62 -20.06
C ALA A 786 3.77 -12.78 -19.79
N PRO A 787 3.80 -11.49 -20.13
CA PRO A 787 4.93 -10.61 -19.85
C PRO A 787 4.84 -9.96 -18.46
N ASP A 788 5.99 -9.54 -17.90
CA ASP A 788 6.01 -8.45 -16.91
C ASP A 788 5.58 -7.12 -17.56
N LEU A 789 5.46 -6.07 -16.74
CA LEU A 789 5.16 -4.71 -17.20
C LEU A 789 6.15 -4.15 -18.23
N LEU A 790 7.32 -4.77 -18.31
CA LEU A 790 8.41 -4.31 -19.15
C LEU A 790 8.73 -5.29 -20.30
N GLY A 791 8.00 -6.39 -20.46
CA GLY A 791 8.35 -7.43 -21.45
C GLY A 791 9.78 -7.97 -21.31
N ALA A 792 10.42 -7.81 -20.15
CA ALA A 792 11.75 -8.29 -19.83
C ALA A 792 11.73 -9.74 -19.35
N HIS A 793 10.64 -10.16 -18.69
CA HIS A 793 10.49 -11.49 -18.10
C HIS A 793 9.21 -12.17 -18.57
N LEU A 794 9.26 -13.51 -18.61
CA LEU A 794 8.15 -14.37 -19.02
C LEU A 794 7.59 -15.13 -17.83
N TYR A 795 6.29 -15.02 -17.60
CA TYR A 795 5.55 -15.79 -16.61
C TYR A 795 4.77 -16.92 -17.28
N ASN A 796 4.58 -18.02 -16.55
CA ASN A 796 3.67 -19.09 -16.94
C ASN A 796 2.41 -19.04 -16.07
N PHE A 797 1.28 -18.83 -16.73
CA PHE A 797 -0.04 -18.78 -16.15
C PHE A 797 -0.77 -20.10 -16.36
N ILE A 798 -1.62 -20.44 -15.41
CA ILE A 798 -2.60 -21.51 -15.48
C ILE A 798 -3.99 -20.89 -15.43
N LEU A 799 -4.90 -21.35 -16.29
CA LEU A 799 -6.32 -21.04 -16.26
C LEU A 799 -7.11 -22.33 -16.08
N ALA A 800 -7.81 -22.46 -14.96
CA ALA A 800 -8.84 -23.48 -14.79
C ALA A 800 -10.20 -22.86 -15.15
N ARG A 801 -10.81 -23.30 -16.26
CA ARG A 801 -12.06 -22.75 -16.80
C ARG A 801 -13.25 -23.67 -16.53
N ASP A 802 -14.30 -23.13 -15.94
CA ASP A 802 -15.62 -23.77 -15.90
C ASP A 802 -16.60 -23.02 -16.81
N GLU A 803 -17.37 -23.74 -17.62
CA GLU A 803 -18.32 -23.19 -18.59
C GLU A 803 -19.74 -23.61 -18.24
N GLY A 804 -20.71 -22.71 -18.44
CA GLY A 804 -22.13 -22.91 -18.12
C GLY A 804 -22.59 -22.09 -16.92
N SER A 805 -23.89 -22.12 -16.63
CA SER A 805 -24.52 -21.28 -15.59
C SER A 805 -24.58 -21.92 -14.19
N SER A 806 -24.18 -23.19 -14.05
CA SER A 806 -24.16 -23.86 -12.73
C SER A 806 -23.12 -23.26 -11.81
N GLU A 807 -23.25 -23.44 -10.50
CA GLU A 807 -22.20 -23.10 -9.53
C GLU A 807 -20.89 -23.82 -9.86
N SER A 808 -19.79 -23.05 -9.82
CA SER A 808 -18.42 -23.48 -10.04
C SER A 808 -17.72 -23.60 -8.70
N ARG A 809 -16.95 -24.69 -8.53
CA ARG A 809 -16.10 -24.93 -7.36
C ARG A 809 -14.68 -25.21 -7.81
N PHE A 810 -13.76 -24.33 -7.45
CA PHE A 810 -12.32 -24.50 -7.65
C PHE A 810 -11.69 -24.93 -6.33
N LEU A 811 -11.22 -26.18 -6.28
CA LEU A 811 -10.51 -26.74 -5.14
C LEU A 811 -9.06 -26.99 -5.53
N THR A 812 -8.14 -26.32 -4.85
CA THR A 812 -6.70 -26.51 -5.04
C THR A 812 -5.96 -26.81 -3.74
N VAL A 813 -4.87 -27.57 -3.88
CA VAL A 813 -3.88 -27.79 -2.82
C VAL A 813 -2.55 -27.27 -3.32
N ILE A 814 -2.00 -26.28 -2.63
CA ILE A 814 -0.78 -25.55 -2.98
C ILE A 814 0.33 -26.02 -2.04
N GLU A 815 1.45 -26.46 -2.61
CA GLU A 815 2.58 -27.05 -1.91
C GLU A 815 3.89 -26.42 -2.41
N PRO A 816 4.43 -25.43 -1.70
CA PRO A 816 5.82 -25.01 -1.85
C PRO A 816 6.77 -26.03 -1.21
N TYR A 817 7.89 -26.34 -1.85
CA TYR A 817 8.91 -27.21 -1.27
C TYR A 817 10.31 -26.97 -1.83
N ARG A 818 11.34 -27.40 -1.09
CA ARG A 818 12.73 -27.48 -1.58
C ARG A 818 13.14 -28.93 -1.73
N LYS A 819 13.67 -29.31 -2.90
CA LYS A 819 14.18 -30.65 -3.26
C LYS A 819 13.15 -31.78 -3.23
N GLN A 820 12.38 -31.93 -2.16
CA GLN A 820 11.42 -33.00 -1.95
C GLN A 820 10.09 -32.46 -1.41
N ARG A 821 9.01 -33.10 -1.84
CA ARG A 821 7.63 -32.79 -1.43
C ARG A 821 7.38 -33.23 0.02
N THR A 822 6.49 -32.50 0.69
CA THR A 822 6.03 -32.81 2.06
C THR A 822 4.71 -33.58 2.04
N VAL A 823 3.88 -33.34 1.03
CA VAL A 823 2.62 -34.05 0.79
C VAL A 823 2.90 -35.29 -0.06
N ARG A 824 2.78 -36.47 0.56
CA ARG A 824 2.94 -37.76 -0.12
C ARG A 824 1.75 -38.06 -1.04
N ARG A 825 0.53 -37.88 -0.54
CA ARG A 825 -0.70 -38.22 -1.26
C ARG A 825 -1.87 -37.34 -0.83
N ILE A 826 -2.71 -36.98 -1.79
CA ILE A 826 -3.99 -36.31 -1.56
C ILE A 826 -5.09 -37.26 -2.01
N GLU A 827 -6.06 -37.52 -1.13
CA GLU A 827 -7.26 -38.28 -1.41
C GLU A 827 -8.49 -37.37 -1.19
N VAL A 828 -9.25 -37.12 -2.25
CA VAL A 828 -10.49 -36.37 -2.19
C VAL A 828 -11.60 -37.33 -1.78
N LEU A 829 -12.00 -37.26 -0.51
CA LEU A 829 -13.07 -38.11 0.02
C LEU A 829 -14.45 -37.62 -0.43
N ARG A 830 -14.61 -36.30 -0.57
CA ARG A 830 -15.83 -35.66 -1.08
C ARG A 830 -15.50 -34.31 -1.71
N ASN A 831 -16.06 -34.06 -2.89
CA ASN A 831 -16.01 -32.77 -3.58
C ASN A 831 -17.19 -32.70 -4.57
N ASP A 832 -18.41 -32.70 -4.04
CA ASP A 832 -19.62 -32.50 -4.83
C ASP A 832 -19.96 -30.99 -4.90
N LYS A 833 -20.85 -30.60 -5.81
CA LYS A 833 -21.18 -29.18 -6.05
C LYS A 833 -21.96 -28.50 -4.91
N ARG A 834 -22.53 -29.25 -3.96
CA ARG A 834 -23.48 -28.75 -2.94
C ARG A 834 -23.19 -29.19 -1.51
N GLY A 835 -22.31 -30.16 -1.31
CA GLY A 835 -21.94 -30.67 0.00
C GLY A 835 -20.58 -30.17 0.46
N PRO A 836 -20.13 -30.59 1.66
CA PRO A 836 -18.82 -30.25 2.18
C PRO A 836 -17.70 -30.86 1.34
N VAL A 837 -16.59 -30.13 1.25
CA VAL A 837 -15.32 -30.69 0.76
C VAL A 837 -14.67 -31.49 1.88
N ALA A 838 -14.19 -32.68 1.56
CA ALA A 838 -13.48 -33.55 2.48
C ALA A 838 -12.16 -34.02 1.84
N LEU A 839 -11.04 -33.70 2.48
CA LEU A 839 -9.70 -34.06 2.04
C LEU A 839 -8.99 -34.90 3.09
N LYS A 840 -8.34 -35.97 2.63
CA LYS A 840 -7.34 -36.72 3.40
C LYS A 840 -5.98 -36.50 2.76
N ILE A 841 -5.02 -36.03 3.54
CA ILE A 841 -3.69 -35.65 3.09
C ILE A 841 -2.67 -36.45 3.89
N GLU A 842 -1.93 -37.31 3.21
CA GLU A 842 -0.88 -38.12 3.82
C GLU A 842 0.47 -37.39 3.65
N LEU A 843 1.17 -37.18 4.75
CA LEU A 843 2.45 -36.49 4.79
C LEU A 843 3.62 -37.48 4.71
N THR A 844 4.78 -37.02 4.25
CA THR A 844 5.99 -37.85 4.13
C THR A 844 6.56 -38.29 5.48
N ASN A 845 6.25 -37.57 6.56
CA ASN A 845 6.59 -37.95 7.94
C ASN A 845 5.66 -39.04 8.53
N GLY A 846 4.65 -39.50 7.78
CA GLY A 846 3.69 -40.53 8.21
C GLY A 846 2.41 -40.00 8.85
N ALA A 847 2.34 -38.71 9.19
CA ALA A 847 1.11 -38.09 9.68
C ALA A 847 0.03 -38.02 8.59
N THR A 848 -1.23 -37.98 9.02
CA THR A 848 -2.40 -37.87 8.14
C THR A 848 -3.28 -36.72 8.60
N ASP A 849 -3.54 -35.77 7.69
CA ASP A 849 -4.41 -34.63 7.93
C ASP A 849 -5.78 -34.89 7.29
N LEU A 850 -6.85 -34.69 8.06
CA LEU A 850 -8.22 -34.73 7.59
C LEU A 850 -8.85 -33.33 7.70
N LEU A 851 -9.31 -32.80 6.58
CA LEU A 851 -9.97 -31.50 6.49
C LEU A 851 -11.40 -31.65 5.99
N LEU A 852 -12.34 -30.99 6.67
CA LEU A 852 -13.73 -30.79 6.26
C LEU A 852 -14.00 -29.30 6.10
N LEU A 853 -14.53 -28.91 4.94
CA LEU A 853 -14.99 -27.54 4.64
C LEU A 853 -16.46 -27.57 4.21
N GLY A 854 -17.36 -27.21 5.13
CA GLY A 854 -18.81 -27.13 4.93
C GLY A 854 -19.29 -25.74 4.50
N GLU A 855 -20.53 -25.65 3.99
CA GLU A 855 -21.13 -24.38 3.57
C GLU A 855 -21.57 -23.51 4.76
N ASN A 856 -22.13 -24.14 5.81
CA ASN A 856 -22.56 -23.50 7.05
C ASN A 856 -22.35 -24.43 8.27
N ALA A 857 -22.25 -23.82 9.45
CA ALA A 857 -22.24 -24.49 10.75
C ALA A 857 -23.62 -25.12 11.04
N GLY A 858 -23.78 -26.44 11.02
CA GLY A 858 -25.06 -27.00 11.45
C GLY A 858 -25.26 -28.49 11.26
N THR A 859 -24.76 -29.06 10.17
CA THR A 859 -24.91 -30.49 9.86
C THR A 859 -23.73 -31.28 10.41
N GLU A 860 -23.99 -32.27 11.26
CA GLU A 860 -22.96 -33.24 11.65
C GLU A 860 -22.69 -34.16 10.46
N GLU A 861 -21.46 -34.08 9.93
CA GLU A 861 -21.00 -34.87 8.79
C GLU A 861 -19.97 -35.89 9.29
N VAL A 862 -20.14 -37.16 8.92
CA VAL A 862 -19.27 -38.27 9.33
C VAL A 862 -18.42 -38.74 8.16
N LEU A 863 -17.10 -38.66 8.29
CA LEU A 863 -16.12 -39.13 7.31
C LEU A 863 -15.33 -40.33 7.86
N LYS A 864 -14.99 -41.28 7.01
CA LYS A 864 -14.13 -42.42 7.36
C LYS A 864 -12.71 -42.19 6.87
N VAL A 865 -11.73 -42.19 7.77
CA VAL A 865 -10.30 -42.00 7.46
C VAL A 865 -9.63 -43.34 7.12
N SER A 866 -10.11 -44.41 7.76
CA SER A 866 -9.73 -45.80 7.55
C SER A 866 -10.89 -46.74 7.93
N ASN A 867 -10.71 -48.05 7.78
CA ASN A 867 -11.69 -49.05 8.24
C ASN A 867 -11.93 -49.04 9.77
N LYS A 868 -11.11 -48.29 10.54
CA LYS A 868 -11.17 -48.26 12.01
C LYS A 868 -11.42 -46.87 12.63
N LYS A 869 -11.18 -45.77 11.89
CA LYS A 869 -11.29 -44.40 12.42
C LYS A 869 -12.29 -43.54 11.62
N SER A 870 -13.28 -42.95 12.30
CA SER A 870 -14.23 -41.98 11.76
C SER A 870 -14.06 -40.61 12.42
N VAL A 871 -14.32 -39.53 11.66
CA VAL A 871 -14.37 -38.16 12.17
C VAL A 871 -15.77 -37.63 11.92
N SER A 872 -16.44 -37.14 12.97
CA SER A 872 -17.70 -36.41 12.84
C SER A 872 -17.53 -34.96 13.23
N ALA A 873 -18.06 -34.04 12.44
CA ALA A 873 -17.96 -32.62 12.73
C ALA A 873 -19.24 -31.88 12.33
N ALA A 874 -19.69 -30.98 13.19
CA ALA A 874 -20.76 -30.02 12.91
C ALA A 874 -20.16 -28.61 12.84
N ALA A 875 -19.45 -28.33 11.75
CA ALA A 875 -18.63 -27.12 11.61
C ALA A 875 -18.54 -26.61 10.15
N GLU A 876 -18.24 -25.33 9.98
CA GLU A 876 -17.88 -24.77 8.68
C GLU A 876 -16.47 -25.20 8.25
N MET A 877 -15.51 -25.19 9.18
CA MET A 877 -14.20 -25.81 9.01
C MET A 877 -13.93 -26.73 10.17
N ALA A 878 -13.51 -27.95 9.88
CA ALA A 878 -12.95 -28.86 10.87
C ALA A 878 -11.69 -29.53 10.34
N PHE A 879 -10.68 -29.64 11.19
CA PHE A 879 -9.39 -30.25 10.86
C PHE A 879 -8.98 -31.19 12.00
N VAL A 880 -8.46 -32.36 11.64
CA VAL A 880 -7.82 -33.30 12.58
C VAL A 880 -6.51 -33.80 11.97
N ARG A 881 -5.41 -33.71 12.72
CA ARG A 881 -4.13 -34.35 12.38
C ARG A 881 -3.98 -35.63 13.19
N PHE A 882 -3.66 -36.71 12.50
CA PHE A 882 -3.28 -37.98 13.07
C PHE A 882 -1.77 -38.19 12.94
N ASP A 883 -1.12 -38.74 13.97
CA ASP A 883 0.29 -39.12 13.89
C ASP A 883 0.51 -40.38 13.02
N SER A 884 1.74 -40.89 12.98
CA SER A 884 2.08 -42.11 12.23
C SER A 884 1.49 -43.40 12.82
N ASN A 885 1.07 -43.39 14.09
CA ASN A 885 0.32 -44.48 14.73
C ASN A 885 -1.19 -44.40 14.43
N GLY A 886 -1.61 -43.27 13.87
CA GLY A 886 -2.98 -42.95 13.52
C GLY A 886 -3.75 -42.29 14.65
N ASP A 887 -3.13 -41.87 15.74
CA ASP A 887 -3.79 -41.23 16.89
C ASP A 887 -3.97 -39.73 16.67
N PRO A 888 -5.13 -39.14 17.03
CA PRO A 888 -5.37 -37.72 16.83
C PRO A 888 -4.42 -36.93 17.74
N VAL A 889 -3.64 -36.02 17.17
CA VAL A 889 -2.67 -35.19 17.90
C VAL A 889 -2.98 -33.69 17.85
N HIS A 890 -3.83 -33.28 16.92
CA HIS A 890 -4.36 -31.92 16.84
C HIS A 890 -5.78 -31.95 16.26
N ALA A 891 -6.63 -31.05 16.75
CA ALA A 891 -7.96 -30.81 16.21
C ALA A 891 -8.28 -29.30 16.22
N SER A 892 -8.87 -28.80 15.13
CA SER A 892 -9.31 -27.41 15.00
C SER A 892 -10.72 -27.35 14.42
N MET A 893 -11.53 -26.41 14.88
CA MET A 893 -12.88 -26.19 14.40
C MET A 893 -13.19 -24.69 14.34
N MET A 894 -13.81 -24.23 13.25
CA MET A 894 -14.32 -22.87 13.09
C MET A 894 -15.81 -22.89 12.75
N ARG A 895 -16.58 -22.00 13.38
CA ARG A 895 -18.04 -21.96 13.27
C ARG A 895 -18.62 -23.36 13.40
N GLY A 896 -18.39 -24.01 14.54
CA GLY A 896 -18.87 -25.36 14.74
C GLY A 896 -19.24 -25.63 16.17
N ARG A 897 -20.11 -26.63 16.35
CA ARG A 897 -20.68 -27.03 17.65
C ARG A 897 -19.94 -28.20 18.27
N LYS A 898 -19.40 -29.08 17.43
CA LYS A 898 -18.83 -30.36 17.84
C LYS A 898 -17.85 -30.88 16.79
N LEU A 899 -16.74 -31.44 17.25
CA LEU A 899 -15.81 -32.27 16.48
C LEU A 899 -15.47 -33.52 17.31
N ALA A 900 -15.62 -34.70 16.73
CA ALA A 900 -15.39 -35.99 17.39
C ALA A 900 -14.61 -36.96 16.48
N VAL A 901 -13.82 -37.84 17.09
CA VAL A 901 -13.10 -38.94 16.45
C VAL A 901 -13.57 -40.24 17.09
N ASP A 902 -14.06 -41.19 16.29
CA ASP A 902 -14.60 -42.47 16.76
C ASP A 902 -15.70 -42.32 17.83
N GLY A 903 -16.48 -41.24 17.72
CA GLY A 903 -17.53 -40.88 18.68
C GLY A 903 -17.02 -40.23 19.97
N VAL A 904 -15.70 -40.17 20.18
CA VAL A 904 -15.06 -39.41 21.26
C VAL A 904 -14.99 -37.95 20.87
N GLU A 905 -15.67 -37.09 21.62
CA GLU A 905 -15.69 -35.65 21.40
C GLU A 905 -14.31 -35.06 21.70
N LEU A 906 -13.70 -34.40 20.70
CA LEU A 906 -12.43 -33.69 20.85
C LEU A 906 -12.64 -32.20 21.09
N LEU A 907 -13.63 -31.59 20.42
CA LEU A 907 -14.00 -30.19 20.61
C LEU A 907 -15.51 -30.03 20.73
N LYS A 908 -15.92 -29.11 21.60
CA LYS A 908 -17.30 -28.65 21.75
C LYS A 908 -17.32 -27.18 22.11
N THR A 909 -18.19 -26.43 21.45
CA THR A 909 -18.45 -25.03 21.81
C THR A 909 -19.77 -24.96 22.59
N PRO A 910 -19.81 -24.21 23.71
CA PRO A 910 -21.06 -23.87 24.38
C PRO A 910 -21.98 -23.07 23.45
N ALA A 911 -23.28 -23.02 23.75
CA ALA A 911 -24.18 -22.09 23.08
C ALA A 911 -23.83 -20.65 23.49
N THR A 912 -23.69 -19.75 22.52
CA THR A 912 -23.50 -18.31 22.76
C THR A 912 -24.79 -17.69 23.31
N PRO A 913 -24.77 -17.01 24.48
CA PRO A 913 -25.90 -16.24 24.95
C PRO A 913 -26.05 -14.90 24.20
N SER A 914 -27.29 -14.48 23.94
CA SER A 914 -27.65 -13.17 23.37
C SER A 914 -28.65 -12.42 24.27
N THR A 915 -28.65 -11.09 24.22
CA THR A 915 -29.48 -10.19 25.03
C THR A 915 -29.65 -8.84 24.35
N ASN A 916 -30.58 -7.96 24.77
CA ASN A 916 -30.75 -6.65 24.13
C ASN A 916 -29.85 -5.55 24.74
N VAL A 917 -29.52 -4.46 24.05
CA VAL A 917 -29.00 -3.22 24.64
C VAL A 917 -30.18 -2.44 25.22
N ALA A 918 -30.15 -2.22 26.53
CA ALA A 918 -31.18 -1.50 27.27
C ALA A 918 -30.93 0.02 27.32
N SER A 919 -29.67 0.48 27.35
CA SER A 919 -29.34 1.92 27.38
C SER A 919 -27.89 2.21 27.00
N VAL A 920 -27.60 3.42 26.53
CA VAL A 920 -26.25 3.91 26.18
C VAL A 920 -25.98 5.25 26.89
N ASP A 921 -24.81 5.40 27.51
CA ASP A 921 -24.30 6.65 28.08
C ASP A 921 -23.10 7.13 27.26
N LEU A 922 -23.39 8.00 26.28
CA LEU A 922 -22.42 8.54 25.31
C LEU A 922 -21.33 9.40 25.97
N ALA A 923 -21.66 10.12 27.04
CA ALA A 923 -20.72 11.00 27.73
C ALA A 923 -19.62 10.23 28.47
N LYS A 924 -19.91 8.97 28.84
CA LYS A 924 -18.97 8.07 29.50
C LYS A 924 -18.45 6.95 28.61
N GLY A 925 -18.98 6.82 27.39
CA GLY A 925 -18.62 5.72 26.49
C GLY A 925 -19.06 4.34 27.00
N THR A 926 -20.20 4.25 27.71
CA THR A 926 -20.68 2.99 28.32
C THR A 926 -22.05 2.59 27.79
N PHE A 927 -22.39 1.30 27.84
CA PHE A 927 -23.74 0.80 27.54
C PHE A 927 -24.16 -0.31 28.50
N LYS A 928 -25.48 -0.53 28.60
CA LYS A 928 -26.10 -1.58 29.42
C LYS A 928 -26.97 -2.50 28.59
N THR A 929 -26.98 -3.78 28.91
CA THR A 929 -27.84 -4.78 28.28
C THR A 929 -29.16 -5.01 29.04
N GLY A 930 -30.10 -5.73 28.44
CA GLY A 930 -31.21 -6.39 29.08
C GLY A 930 -30.74 -7.61 29.87
N LYS A 931 -31.69 -8.36 30.44
CA LYS A 931 -31.35 -9.55 31.23
C LYS A 931 -30.79 -10.64 30.34
N VAL A 932 -29.74 -11.33 30.80
CA VAL A 932 -29.13 -12.47 30.11
C VAL A 932 -29.44 -13.75 30.88
N ASP A 933 -30.10 -14.72 30.25
CA ASP A 933 -30.24 -16.07 30.80
C ASP A 933 -28.96 -16.86 30.51
N LEU A 934 -28.12 -17.04 31.54
CA LEU A 934 -26.84 -17.73 31.40
C LEU A 934 -27.03 -19.26 31.59
N PRO A 935 -26.50 -20.11 30.69
CA PRO A 935 -26.59 -21.55 30.84
C PRO A 935 -25.67 -22.05 31.97
N GLY A 936 -26.24 -22.27 33.15
CA GLY A 936 -25.56 -22.91 34.30
C GLY A 936 -25.92 -22.25 35.63
N LYS A 937 -25.88 -23.02 36.72
CA LYS A 937 -26.02 -22.48 38.08
C LYS A 937 -24.80 -21.60 38.38
N VAL A 938 -24.86 -20.31 38.07
CA VAL A 938 -24.01 -19.32 38.72
C VAL A 938 -24.41 -19.36 40.19
N SER A 939 -23.57 -19.97 41.03
CA SER A 939 -23.72 -19.82 42.48
C SER A 939 -23.70 -18.33 42.76
N LYS A 940 -24.81 -17.84 43.36
CA LYS A 940 -25.02 -16.43 43.73
C LYS A 940 -23.68 -15.75 44.09
N PRO A 941 -23.31 -14.63 43.46
CA PRO A 941 -22.20 -13.84 43.96
C PRO A 941 -22.61 -13.35 45.35
N ASP A 942 -21.84 -13.70 46.37
CA ASP A 942 -22.05 -13.15 47.70
C ASP A 942 -21.81 -11.63 47.64
N ALA A 943 -22.91 -10.89 47.70
CA ALA A 943 -23.05 -9.52 48.20
C ALA A 943 -22.05 -8.42 47.78
N THR A 944 -21.62 -8.30 46.53
CA THR A 944 -21.18 -7.02 45.89
C THR A 944 -21.23 -7.12 44.36
N ASP A 945 -21.43 -6.00 43.66
CA ASP A 945 -21.28 -5.94 42.19
C ASP A 945 -19.85 -6.40 41.84
N GLY A 946 -19.70 -7.45 41.03
CA GLY A 946 -18.42 -8.07 40.75
C GLY A 946 -17.99 -7.86 39.30
N GLU A 947 -16.72 -7.48 39.09
CA GLU A 947 -16.08 -7.57 37.77
C GLU A 947 -16.11 -9.03 37.29
N LEU A 948 -16.51 -9.25 36.04
CA LEU A 948 -16.58 -10.60 35.44
C LEU A 948 -15.21 -11.17 35.03
N ALA A 949 -14.11 -10.50 35.36
CA ALA A 949 -12.77 -10.93 35.00
C ALA A 949 -12.45 -12.31 35.63
N GLY A 950 -12.45 -13.37 34.81
CA GLY A 950 -11.94 -14.69 35.19
C GLY A 950 -12.93 -15.70 35.80
N SER A 951 -14.25 -15.56 35.61
CA SER A 951 -15.22 -16.55 36.12
C SER A 951 -15.32 -17.82 35.22
N PRO A 952 -15.26 -19.04 35.78
CA PRO A 952 -15.34 -20.29 35.02
C PRO A 952 -16.77 -20.52 34.51
N GLY A 953 -16.91 -20.53 33.20
CA GLY A 953 -18.20 -20.52 32.48
C GLY A 953 -18.11 -19.77 31.15
N TRP A 954 -17.09 -18.91 31.01
CA TRP A 954 -16.73 -18.20 29.78
C TRP A 954 -15.48 -18.78 29.10
N LEU A 955 -14.98 -19.93 29.60
CA LEU A 955 -13.82 -20.65 29.07
C LEU A 955 -14.30 -21.85 28.25
N LEU A 956 -13.81 -21.99 27.02
CA LEU A 956 -13.57 -23.32 26.43
C LEU A 956 -12.80 -24.14 27.47
N GLU A 957 -13.22 -25.38 27.78
CA GLU A 957 -12.44 -26.27 28.64
C GLU A 957 -11.04 -26.42 28.04
N LYS A 958 -10.09 -25.75 28.69
CA LYS A 958 -8.72 -25.59 28.25
C LYS A 958 -7.89 -26.71 28.85
N THR A 959 -7.96 -27.91 28.29
CA THR A 959 -6.92 -28.92 28.57
C THR A 959 -5.67 -28.55 27.78
N HIS A 960 -4.78 -27.80 28.44
CA HIS A 960 -3.42 -27.40 28.04
C HIS A 960 -3.26 -26.56 26.75
N ILE A 961 -2.74 -25.33 26.91
CA ILE A 961 -2.13 -24.56 25.80
C ILE A 961 -0.75 -24.08 26.26
N GLN A 962 0.30 -24.52 25.57
CA GLN A 962 1.52 -23.75 25.36
C GLN A 962 1.37 -23.09 23.97
N GLY A 963 1.47 -21.76 23.87
CA GLY A 963 1.95 -21.12 22.64
C GLY A 963 1.04 -20.15 21.86
N GLY A 964 -0.29 -20.31 21.84
CA GLY A 964 -1.16 -19.47 20.99
C GLY A 964 -2.03 -18.47 21.75
N ILE A 965 -2.04 -17.19 21.34
CA ILE A 965 -3.01 -16.20 21.83
C ILE A 965 -4.28 -16.29 20.97
N ALA A 966 -5.37 -16.82 21.53
CA ALA A 966 -6.70 -16.68 20.94
C ALA A 966 -7.20 -15.24 21.17
N LYS A 967 -7.01 -14.34 20.20
CA LYS A 967 -7.58 -12.98 20.25
C LYS A 967 -9.06 -13.04 19.86
N THR A 968 -9.95 -13.06 20.85
CA THR A 968 -11.37 -12.73 20.65
C THR A 968 -11.52 -11.21 20.66
N PHE A 969 -12.28 -10.67 19.74
CA PHE A 969 -12.52 -9.22 19.66
C PHE A 969 -13.88 -8.91 20.39
N CYS A 970 -14.42 -7.68 20.40
CA CYS A 970 -15.69 -7.18 21.04
C CYS A 970 -16.96 -6.94 20.13
N PRO A 971 -18.21 -7.29 20.50
CA PRO A 971 -19.41 -7.41 19.61
C PRO A 971 -19.94 -6.16 18.84
N GLU A 972 -20.66 -6.39 17.72
CA GLU A 972 -21.43 -5.41 16.91
C GLU A 972 -22.81 -5.05 17.50
N VAL A 973 -23.23 -3.78 17.39
CA VAL A 973 -24.56 -3.27 17.81
C VAL A 973 -25.14 -2.33 16.73
N VAL A 974 -26.27 -2.70 16.13
CA VAL A 974 -27.04 -1.85 15.19
C VAL A 974 -28.20 -1.19 15.94
N LEU A 975 -28.25 0.15 16.00
CA LEU A 975 -29.39 0.87 16.58
C LEU A 975 -30.45 1.18 15.50
N SER A 976 -31.73 0.98 15.78
CA SER A 976 -32.83 1.37 14.88
C SER A 976 -33.85 2.29 15.58
N GLY A 977 -34.27 3.38 14.93
CA GLY A 977 -35.46 4.18 15.30
C GLY A 977 -35.36 5.69 15.00
N GLU A 978 -36.48 6.31 14.61
CA GLU A 978 -36.66 7.77 14.68
C GLU A 978 -36.98 8.17 16.13
N GLY A 979 -36.08 8.92 16.78
CA GLY A 979 -36.18 9.20 18.21
C GLY A 979 -35.51 8.12 19.07
N TYR A 980 -35.06 8.52 20.27
CA TYR A 980 -34.26 7.72 21.21
C TYR A 980 -34.70 6.23 21.33
N PRO A 981 -33.74 5.30 21.53
CA PRO A 981 -33.87 3.88 21.22
C PRO A 981 -34.88 3.14 22.11
N VAL A 982 -35.61 2.19 21.51
CA VAL A 982 -36.26 1.08 22.20
C VAL A 982 -35.98 -0.20 21.38
N ASP A 983 -35.24 -1.13 21.99
CA ASP A 983 -34.96 -2.51 21.54
C ASP A 983 -33.87 -2.73 20.47
N VAL A 984 -32.71 -3.24 20.90
CA VAL A 984 -31.60 -3.71 20.04
C VAL A 984 -31.06 -5.01 20.60
N THR A 985 -30.81 -6.07 19.81
CA THR A 985 -30.22 -7.34 20.27
C THR A 985 -28.68 -7.36 20.12
N MET A 986 -27.97 -7.92 21.09
CA MET A 986 -26.52 -8.04 21.27
C MET A 986 -26.17 -9.51 21.54
N GLU A 987 -25.17 -10.03 20.84
CA GLU A 987 -24.64 -11.38 21.04
C GLU A 987 -23.32 -11.29 21.83
N ILE A 988 -23.18 -12.02 22.93
CA ILE A 988 -22.01 -11.91 23.83
C ILE A 988 -21.12 -13.15 23.67
N ASP A 989 -20.11 -13.03 22.82
CA ASP A 989 -19.03 -14.00 22.70
C ASP A 989 -17.82 -13.58 23.53
N GLY A 990 -17.25 -14.53 24.30
CA GLY A 990 -16.26 -14.32 25.35
C GLY A 990 -15.17 -13.27 25.05
N SER A 991 -15.03 -12.31 25.97
CA SER A 991 -14.14 -11.16 25.82
C SER A 991 -12.74 -11.39 26.42
N GLU A 992 -11.70 -11.10 25.66
CA GLU A 992 -10.47 -10.48 26.20
C GLU A 992 -10.40 -9.03 25.69
N SER A 993 -11.22 -8.14 26.26
CA SER A 993 -11.04 -6.70 26.06
C SER A 993 -10.91 -6.03 27.43
N GLY A 994 -9.96 -5.11 27.55
CA GLY A 994 -9.72 -4.31 28.76
C GLY A 994 -10.78 -3.24 29.03
N GLY A 995 -12.03 -3.47 28.62
CA GLY A 995 -13.20 -2.72 29.09
C GLY A 995 -13.75 -3.42 30.32
N ASN A 996 -14.06 -2.67 31.38
CA ASN A 996 -14.61 -3.26 32.60
C ASN A 996 -16.05 -3.73 32.34
N ILE A 997 -16.23 -5.05 32.24
CA ILE A 997 -17.55 -5.68 32.12
C ILE A 997 -18.06 -6.03 33.51
N THR A 998 -19.23 -5.48 33.89
CA THR A 998 -19.85 -5.71 35.20
C THR A 998 -21.23 -6.34 35.02
N LEU A 999 -21.48 -7.48 35.67
CA LEU A 999 -22.80 -8.10 35.75
C LEU A 999 -23.51 -7.62 37.03
N SER A 1000 -24.66 -6.98 36.87
CA SER A 1000 -25.48 -6.57 38.01
C SER A 1000 -26.39 -7.69 38.49
N LYS A 1001 -26.83 -7.58 39.74
CA LYS A 1001 -27.67 -8.59 40.43
C LYS A 1001 -29.01 -8.87 39.75
N ASP A 1002 -29.49 -7.97 38.89
CA ASP A 1002 -30.72 -8.11 38.13
C ASP A 1002 -30.53 -8.86 36.80
N GLY A 1003 -29.30 -9.29 36.48
CA GLY A 1003 -28.96 -10.05 35.28
C GLY A 1003 -28.60 -9.18 34.08
N THR A 1004 -28.45 -7.85 34.25
CA THR A 1004 -27.98 -6.95 33.18
C THR A 1004 -26.46 -6.80 33.19
N ILE A 1005 -25.87 -6.52 32.03
CA ILE A 1005 -24.43 -6.34 31.87
C ILE A 1005 -24.15 -4.87 31.53
N THR A 1006 -23.18 -4.27 32.21
CA THR A 1006 -22.64 -2.95 31.86
C THR A 1006 -21.26 -3.11 31.22
N VAL A 1007 -21.05 -2.47 30.09
CA VAL A 1007 -19.78 -2.47 29.35
C VAL A 1007 -19.25 -1.04 29.27
N ASP A 1008 -18.03 -0.84 29.75
CA ASP A 1008 -17.26 0.39 29.53
C ASP A 1008 -16.42 0.25 28.26
N ALA A 1009 -16.87 0.89 27.17
CA ALA A 1009 -16.23 0.87 25.86
C ALA A 1009 -15.25 2.04 25.66
N LYS A 1010 -15.06 2.91 26.67
CA LYS A 1010 -14.23 4.12 26.69
C LYS A 1010 -14.60 5.23 25.68
N SER A 1011 -15.05 4.90 24.48
CA SER A 1011 -15.46 5.88 23.45
C SER A 1011 -16.51 5.32 22.49
N VAL A 1012 -17.54 6.12 22.21
CA VAL A 1012 -18.69 5.78 21.36
C VAL A 1012 -18.93 6.94 20.38
N ALA A 1013 -19.03 6.64 19.09
CA ALA A 1013 -19.44 7.54 18.00
C ALA A 1013 -20.84 7.17 17.50
N LEU A 1014 -21.54 8.14 16.93
CA LEU A 1014 -22.82 7.95 16.28
C LEU A 1014 -22.69 8.43 14.83
N GLN A 1015 -22.91 7.54 13.88
CA GLN A 1015 -23.00 7.85 12.45
C GLN A 1015 -24.48 7.91 12.05
N GLN A 1016 -24.81 8.71 11.05
CA GLN A 1016 -26.19 8.88 10.60
C GLN A 1016 -26.32 8.37 9.15
N PHE A 1017 -27.42 7.72 8.78
CA PHE A 1017 -27.64 7.21 7.43
C PHE A 1017 -29.06 7.45 6.92
N ARG A 1018 -29.24 7.50 5.60
CA ARG A 1018 -30.55 7.51 4.95
C ARG A 1018 -30.78 6.23 4.17
N VAL A 1019 -31.99 5.70 4.20
CA VAL A 1019 -32.39 4.50 3.45
C VAL A 1019 -32.82 4.88 2.04
N ASP A 1020 -32.22 4.28 1.01
CA ASP A 1020 -32.56 4.58 -0.38
C ASP A 1020 -33.47 3.50 -1.02
N THR A 1021 -33.24 2.22 -0.73
CA THR A 1021 -34.14 1.12 -1.13
C THR A 1021 -34.20 0.02 -0.08
N VAL A 1022 -35.37 -0.61 0.06
CA VAL A 1022 -35.63 -1.76 0.95
C VAL A 1022 -36.07 -2.93 0.08
N SER A 1023 -35.37 -4.07 0.13
CA SER A 1023 -35.77 -5.29 -0.60
C SER A 1023 -36.55 -6.26 0.29
N ASP A 1024 -37.31 -7.14 -0.37
CA ASP A 1024 -38.21 -8.12 0.28
C ASP A 1024 -37.46 -9.16 1.16
N ASP A 1025 -36.13 -9.25 1.07
CA ASP A 1025 -35.28 -10.15 1.85
C ASP A 1025 -34.59 -9.46 3.06
N GLY A 1026 -34.99 -8.22 3.38
CA GLY A 1026 -34.46 -7.43 4.51
C GLY A 1026 -33.13 -6.75 4.24
N LEU A 1027 -32.60 -6.78 3.01
CA LEU A 1027 -31.43 -6.01 2.61
C LEU A 1027 -31.86 -4.58 2.25
N THR A 1028 -31.19 -3.59 2.83
CA THR A 1028 -31.55 -2.19 2.63
C THR A 1028 -30.33 -1.43 2.12
N SER A 1029 -30.43 -0.77 0.97
CA SER A 1029 -29.36 0.10 0.46
C SER A 1029 -29.44 1.48 1.10
N LEU A 1030 -28.28 2.05 1.40
CA LEU A 1030 -28.15 3.27 2.19
C LEU A 1030 -27.29 4.32 1.49
N THR A 1031 -27.56 5.57 1.81
CA THR A 1031 -26.60 6.67 1.65
C THR A 1031 -26.27 7.19 3.04
N ILE A 1032 -25.05 6.93 3.52
CA ILE A 1032 -24.51 7.72 4.64
C ILE A 1032 -23.89 9.01 4.07
N PRO A 1033 -24.03 10.17 4.71
CA PRO A 1033 -23.10 11.30 4.53
C PRO A 1033 -21.62 10.91 4.82
N LEU A 1034 -20.60 11.58 4.26
CA LEU A 1034 -19.19 11.39 4.70
C LEU A 1034 -19.20 11.80 6.17
N PRO A 1035 -18.30 11.25 7.00
CA PRO A 1035 -18.46 11.32 8.43
C PRO A 1035 -18.55 12.79 8.84
N LEU A 1036 -19.64 13.08 9.56
CA LEU A 1036 -19.68 14.13 10.58
C LEU A 1036 -18.64 13.79 11.67
N ALA A 1037 -17.37 13.68 11.31
CA ALA A 1037 -16.30 13.94 12.24
C ALA A 1037 -16.24 15.47 12.33
N TYR A 1038 -17.08 16.06 13.19
CA TYR A 1038 -16.87 17.32 13.93
C TYR A 1038 -18.21 17.81 14.49
N VAL A 1039 -18.54 17.40 15.72
CA VAL A 1039 -19.15 18.34 16.68
C VAL A 1039 -18.55 18.09 18.06
N HIS A 1040 -17.39 18.70 18.33
CA HIS A 1040 -17.12 19.23 19.66
C HIS A 1040 -16.07 20.35 19.59
N SER A 1041 -16.52 21.57 19.34
CA SER A 1041 -15.93 22.77 19.98
C SER A 1041 -16.97 23.90 20.07
N LYS A 1042 -16.73 24.84 20.98
CA LYS A 1042 -17.72 25.55 21.80
C LYS A 1042 -18.49 26.75 21.18
N SER A 1043 -18.67 26.89 19.86
CA SER A 1043 -19.25 28.16 19.34
C SER A 1043 -20.18 28.12 18.11
N THR A 1044 -20.58 26.98 17.57
CA THR A 1044 -21.64 26.90 16.54
C THR A 1044 -22.42 25.59 16.63
N HIS A 1045 -23.72 25.63 16.29
CA HIS A 1045 -24.64 24.49 16.39
C HIS A 1045 -25.38 24.25 15.05
N ALA A 1046 -25.53 22.98 14.66
CA ALA A 1046 -26.40 22.57 13.56
C ALA A 1046 -27.84 22.48 14.08
N LEU A 1047 -28.77 23.22 13.47
CA LEU A 1047 -30.15 23.32 13.99
C LEU A 1047 -31.04 22.17 13.50
N ASP A 1048 -30.85 21.73 12.25
CA ASP A 1048 -31.78 20.81 11.57
C ASP A 1048 -31.08 19.92 10.51
N GLY A 1049 -29.75 19.77 10.60
CA GLY A 1049 -28.97 18.97 9.64
C GLY A 1049 -28.80 19.61 8.25
N HIS A 1050 -29.41 20.76 8.00
CA HIS A 1050 -29.27 21.48 6.73
C HIS A 1050 -28.78 22.90 6.92
N HIS A 1051 -29.01 23.53 8.07
CA HIS A 1051 -28.64 24.91 8.34
C HIS A 1051 -27.71 25.07 9.55
N ILE A 1052 -26.76 25.99 9.43
CA ILE A 1052 -25.76 26.32 10.46
C ILE A 1052 -26.20 27.63 11.12
N ALA A 1053 -26.18 27.69 12.46
CA ALA A 1053 -26.41 28.92 13.21
C ALA A 1053 -25.24 29.26 14.15
N ASP A 1054 -25.06 30.56 14.42
CA ASP A 1054 -24.11 31.06 15.40
C ASP A 1054 -24.58 30.85 16.85
N SER A 1055 -23.74 31.22 17.83
CA SER A 1055 -24.04 31.07 19.27
C SER A 1055 -25.23 31.88 19.77
N GLU A 1056 -25.77 32.79 18.95
CA GLU A 1056 -26.96 33.60 19.26
C GLU A 1056 -28.22 33.11 18.49
N GLY A 1057 -28.09 32.04 17.70
CA GLY A 1057 -29.20 31.41 16.97
C GLY A 1057 -29.50 32.02 15.60
N LYS A 1058 -28.62 32.87 15.06
CA LYS A 1058 -28.80 33.45 13.72
C LYS A 1058 -28.28 32.48 12.65
N LEU A 1059 -29.08 32.25 11.61
CA LEU A 1059 -28.73 31.37 10.48
C LEU A 1059 -27.56 31.97 9.68
N VAL A 1060 -26.47 31.22 9.54
CA VAL A 1060 -25.23 31.67 8.88
C VAL A 1060 -24.78 30.77 7.72
N GLY A 1061 -25.42 29.62 7.47
CA GLY A 1061 -25.07 28.78 6.32
C GLY A 1061 -26.03 27.62 6.06
N ARG A 1062 -25.87 26.97 4.90
CA ARG A 1062 -26.62 25.76 4.50
C ARG A 1062 -25.68 24.70 3.91
N ILE A 1063 -25.86 23.44 4.30
CA ILE A 1063 -25.03 22.29 3.90
C ILE A 1063 -25.70 21.53 2.75
N THR A 1064 -24.97 21.22 1.66
CA THR A 1064 -25.53 20.69 0.39
C THR A 1064 -24.87 19.43 -0.23
N ALA A 1065 -24.15 18.54 0.53
CA ALA A 1065 -24.10 17.04 0.38
C ALA A 1065 -22.74 16.24 0.44
N THR A 1066 -22.86 14.92 0.80
CA THR A 1066 -22.06 13.64 0.53
C THR A 1066 -20.91 13.16 1.49
N PRO A 1067 -20.27 11.93 1.41
CA PRO A 1067 -20.80 10.49 1.59
C PRO A 1067 -20.03 9.29 2.39
N HIS A 1068 -20.68 8.26 3.03
CA HIS A 1068 -20.50 6.74 2.90
C HIS A 1068 -20.57 5.72 4.12
N ILE A 1069 -21.59 4.82 4.06
CA ILE A 1069 -21.76 3.33 4.17
C ILE A 1069 -22.97 3.06 3.21
N LEU A 1070 -23.06 1.90 2.56
CA LEU A 1070 -23.97 1.72 1.41
C LEU A 1070 -25.04 0.62 1.53
N ALA A 1071 -25.02 -0.24 2.56
CA ALA A 1071 -26.09 -1.20 2.81
C ALA A 1071 -26.10 -1.73 4.26
N ILE A 1072 -27.28 -2.01 4.81
CA ILE A 1072 -27.47 -2.74 6.09
C ILE A 1072 -28.57 -3.78 5.89
N ARG A 1073 -28.44 -4.95 6.53
CA ARG A 1073 -29.46 -6.01 6.55
C ARG A 1073 -30.16 -6.00 7.91
N THR A 1074 -31.48 -5.93 7.93
CA THR A 1074 -32.27 -5.89 9.17
C THR A 1074 -32.90 -7.24 9.51
N THR A 1075 -33.27 -7.42 10.78
CA THR A 1075 -34.09 -8.58 11.19
C THR A 1075 -35.53 -8.42 10.68
N PRO A 1076 -36.30 -9.51 10.55
CA PRO A 1076 -37.70 -9.45 10.10
C PRO A 1076 -38.60 -8.55 10.95
N GLU A 1077 -38.24 -8.30 12.20
CA GLU A 1077 -38.98 -7.42 13.11
C GLU A 1077 -38.60 -5.94 12.98
N THR A 1078 -37.50 -5.62 12.29
CA THR A 1078 -36.96 -4.26 12.14
C THR A 1078 -37.17 -3.76 10.70
N LEU A 1079 -38.17 -2.90 10.51
CA LEU A 1079 -38.52 -2.32 9.21
C LEU A 1079 -37.85 -0.94 9.03
N LEU A 1080 -36.84 -0.88 8.15
CA LEU A 1080 -36.31 0.39 7.66
C LEU A 1080 -37.26 0.93 6.59
N GLU A 1081 -37.54 2.23 6.63
CA GLU A 1081 -38.39 2.91 5.67
C GLU A 1081 -37.55 3.71 4.68
N LYS A 1082 -37.92 3.65 3.41
CA LYS A 1082 -37.29 4.46 2.35
C LYS A 1082 -37.36 5.95 2.70
N ASP A 1083 -36.27 6.66 2.40
CA ASP A 1083 -36.05 8.09 2.60
C ASP A 1083 -35.98 8.54 4.06
N LYS A 1084 -36.08 7.61 5.03
CA LYS A 1084 -35.91 7.90 6.47
C LYS A 1084 -34.46 7.84 6.92
N LEU A 1085 -34.21 8.54 8.03
CA LEU A 1085 -32.89 8.85 8.55
C LEU A 1085 -32.66 8.15 9.90
N TYR A 1086 -31.57 7.40 10.01
CA TYR A 1086 -31.28 6.47 11.10
C TYR A 1086 -29.87 6.69 11.66
N TRP A 1087 -29.56 6.12 12.83
CA TRP A 1087 -28.26 6.26 13.50
C TRP A 1087 -27.58 4.90 13.70
N VAL A 1088 -26.29 4.79 13.38
CA VAL A 1088 -25.40 3.67 13.73
C VAL A 1088 -24.52 4.10 14.88
N MET A 1089 -24.43 3.30 15.92
CA MET A 1089 -23.47 3.50 17.01
C MET A 1089 -22.19 2.73 16.72
N ASP A 1090 -21.05 3.38 16.92
CA ASP A 1090 -19.75 2.90 16.52
C ASP A 1090 -18.75 3.05 17.67
N PHE A 1091 -18.05 2.00 18.06
CA PHE A 1091 -17.14 2.05 19.21
C PHE A 1091 -15.77 2.54 18.74
N VAL A 1092 -15.35 3.75 19.16
CA VAL A 1092 -14.19 4.47 18.59
C VAL A 1092 -12.84 3.88 19.01
N GLU A 1093 -12.81 3.05 20.07
CA GLU A 1093 -11.66 2.18 20.37
C GLU A 1093 -11.72 0.79 19.72
N GLY A 1094 -12.68 0.53 18.82
CA GLY A 1094 -12.68 -0.70 18.04
C GLY A 1094 -13.84 -0.85 17.07
N HIS A 1095 -13.66 -0.47 15.80
CA HIS A 1095 -14.47 -0.96 14.66
C HIS A 1095 -14.29 -2.48 14.40
N ARG A 1096 -14.58 -3.35 15.36
CA ARG A 1096 -14.33 -4.80 15.20
C ARG A 1096 -15.08 -5.34 13.98
N VAL A 1097 -14.43 -6.27 13.28
CA VAL A 1097 -15.09 -7.29 12.46
C VAL A 1097 -15.26 -8.54 13.31
N ASP A 1098 -16.51 -8.92 13.58
CA ASP A 1098 -16.87 -10.07 14.40
C ASP A 1098 -16.51 -11.37 13.65
N PHE A 1099 -15.50 -12.08 14.15
CA PHE A 1099 -15.24 -13.45 13.75
C PHE A 1099 -15.77 -14.40 14.85
N PRO A 1100 -16.53 -15.44 14.49
CA PRO A 1100 -17.14 -16.38 15.42
C PRO A 1100 -16.09 -17.20 16.18
N LEU A 1101 -16.48 -17.79 17.33
CA LEU A 1101 -15.60 -18.59 18.19
C LEU A 1101 -14.95 -19.77 17.43
N ALA A 1102 -13.61 -19.79 17.44
CA ALA A 1102 -12.80 -20.93 17.04
C ALA A 1102 -12.47 -21.81 18.26
N ALA A 1103 -12.32 -23.11 18.05
CA ALA A 1103 -11.88 -24.05 19.08
C ALA A 1103 -10.72 -24.91 18.57
N THR A 1104 -9.71 -25.15 19.40
CA THR A 1104 -8.50 -25.93 19.07
C THR A 1104 -8.14 -26.86 20.22
N TRP A 1105 -7.54 -28.02 19.91
CA TRP A 1105 -7.06 -29.02 20.86
C TRP A 1105 -5.75 -29.63 20.38
N ASP A 1106 -4.79 -29.81 21.30
CA ASP A 1106 -3.43 -30.31 21.06
C ASP A 1106 -3.01 -31.33 22.13
N LEU A 1107 -2.26 -32.37 21.73
CA LEU A 1107 -1.78 -33.43 22.64
C LEU A 1107 -0.32 -33.25 23.10
N PHE A 1108 0.40 -32.22 22.62
CA PHE A 1108 1.82 -32.05 22.93
C PHE A 1108 2.04 -31.11 24.13
N GLY A 1109 2.16 -31.73 25.30
CA GLY A 1109 2.48 -31.04 26.55
C GLY A 1109 2.78 -31.95 27.74
N GLN A 1110 3.64 -32.96 27.57
CA GLN A 1110 4.63 -33.51 28.54
C GLN A 1110 4.94 -34.99 28.25
N ALA A 1111 6.12 -35.23 27.67
CA ALA A 1111 6.88 -36.43 28.00
C ALA A 1111 7.45 -36.22 29.42
N GLY A 1112 6.68 -36.57 30.44
CA GLY A 1112 7.08 -36.49 31.83
C GLY A 1112 5.91 -36.79 32.77
N ASN A 1113 5.79 -38.04 33.19
CA ASN A 1113 5.04 -38.56 34.34
C ASN A 1113 3.92 -37.68 34.95
N ASP A 1114 2.67 -38.04 34.67
CA ASP A 1114 1.76 -38.74 35.60
C ASP A 1114 0.34 -38.75 35.00
N GLY A 1115 -0.24 -39.94 34.79
CA GLY A 1115 -1.65 -40.11 34.37
C GLY A 1115 -2.59 -40.23 35.58
N PRO A 1116 -3.82 -40.74 35.41
CA PRO A 1116 -4.75 -40.68 34.27
C PRO A 1116 -5.70 -39.47 34.31
#